data_AF-A0A7S4W208-F1
#
_entry.id   AF-A0A7S4W208-F1
#
_cell.length_a   1.000
_cell.length_b   1.000
_cell.length_c   1.000
_cell.angle_alpha   90.00
_cell.angle_beta   90.00
_cell.angle_gamma   90.00
#
_symmetry.space_group_name_H-M   'P 1'
#
loop_
_entity.id
_entity.type
_entity.pdbx_description
1 polymer ?
#
loop_
_entity_poly.entity_id
_entity_poly.type
_entity_poly.pdbx_seq_one_letter_code
_entity_poly.pdbx_strand_id
1 'polypeptide(L)'
;MASGEAALPPALQIWAKLCGSAAEFEQVWREVEERQAQSIASKKRLADDTRSFEKLSEAERTSGTPALLKAYQTEINTVSKRAKYAEAALSELLSLLRGVPAATAVQEELRQYYSGQAASKAGGKAVRDIEETLRQREVQVTKLAEAAADLEAELQTMKNQDVTVRRLQKQIKDLEAGNSADSADIRRQKDEEWAKRVEDLRQEFVMERERQGQALEQLAQRCEARDEEVQRLRQERLEEQRRAEEAALARSLEVDALNSDLERAQAELERERLQRAEVKALPAQQAQGSVKVLQSLLDCAQQRALGLEREAGDLRRQLAEAEARAQRREADFGLERGELADAVAAKDAEVQGLREQLALRPSFDEVAELRQQLRNVEAVELSDEGAAATDLERRLLQRQKGLEGQLSEARVRMGELSAEAAELREKLRAAEDEGKDLRRLVERLEGQLVGGGPGAGGPPPTAAPTASEPPSLEALLPSVGSGLPSAAREAMPSMLEIVTGQRDRLRERLGDLEQERDRWRTSAEEERKRAEALHKDNVRLLERARYLQSMQPNGAGLGRARGKAPGAADRDLESRYGAAYEDTLGPSNPWEQFREDEKARRVASLGVGERGLVLVGSALLSSKVVRLFALGYLLAMHLLVFAVLMRLAQMHHNC
;
A
#
# COMPACT_ATOMS: atom_id res chain seq x y z
N MET A 1 -72.98 -67.58 21.59
CA MET A 1 -73.95 -66.55 22.05
C MET A 1 -73.18 -65.29 22.38
N ALA A 2 -73.82 -64.14 22.20
CA ALA A 2 -73.29 -62.77 22.33
C ALA A 2 -71.96 -62.61 23.09
N SER A 3 -70.89 -62.32 22.33
CA SER A 3 -69.74 -61.59 22.84
C SER A 3 -70.18 -60.15 23.09
N GLY A 4 -70.63 -59.86 24.31
CA GLY A 4 -70.94 -58.50 24.71
C GLY A 4 -69.66 -57.67 24.80
N GLU A 5 -69.42 -56.80 23.83
CA GLU A 5 -68.49 -55.68 24.01
C GLU A 5 -68.96 -54.88 25.22
N ALA A 6 -68.15 -54.86 26.27
CA ALA A 6 -68.41 -54.00 27.42
C ALA A 6 -68.32 -52.55 26.92
N ALA A 7 -69.46 -51.86 26.89
CA ALA A 7 -69.54 -50.50 26.37
C ALA A 7 -68.54 -49.61 27.12
N LEU A 8 -67.64 -48.97 26.37
CA LEU A 8 -66.67 -48.04 26.93
C LEU A 8 -67.38 -46.97 27.77
N PRO A 9 -66.86 -46.61 28.95
CA PRO A 9 -67.42 -45.55 29.78
C PRO A 9 -67.73 -44.25 28.99
N PRO A 10 -68.83 -43.54 29.30
CA PRO A 10 -69.28 -42.41 28.48
C PRO A 10 -68.23 -41.32 28.29
N ALA A 11 -67.39 -41.06 29.29
CA ALA A 11 -66.31 -40.06 29.17
C ALA A 11 -65.25 -40.49 28.14
N LEU A 12 -64.88 -41.78 28.12
CA LEU A 12 -63.96 -42.33 27.11
C LEU A 12 -64.53 -42.27 25.70
N GLN A 13 -65.85 -42.42 25.52
CA GLN A 13 -66.48 -42.25 24.20
C GLN A 13 -66.43 -40.80 23.70
N ILE A 14 -66.55 -39.82 24.59
CA ILE A 14 -66.44 -38.39 24.25
C ILE A 14 -64.98 -38.06 23.88
N TRP A 15 -64.01 -38.54 24.67
CA TRP A 15 -62.59 -38.39 24.36
C TRP A 15 -62.18 -39.10 23.06
N ALA A 16 -62.71 -40.29 22.77
CA ALA A 16 -62.48 -40.98 21.50
C ALA A 16 -63.00 -40.18 20.29
N LYS A 17 -64.15 -39.50 20.42
CA LYS A 17 -64.65 -38.59 19.38
C LYS A 17 -63.76 -37.36 19.18
N LEU A 18 -63.26 -36.77 20.27
CA LEU A 18 -62.30 -35.66 20.19
C LEU A 18 -61.01 -36.08 19.47
N CYS A 19 -60.45 -37.25 19.84
CA CYS A 19 -59.29 -37.82 19.16
C CYS A 19 -59.57 -38.14 17.67
N GLY A 20 -60.79 -38.54 17.33
CA GLY A 20 -61.23 -38.70 15.93
C GLY A 20 -61.20 -37.39 15.13
N SER A 21 -61.66 -36.29 15.73
CA SER A 21 -61.63 -34.96 15.09
C SER A 21 -60.21 -34.35 14.97
N ALA A 22 -59.20 -34.92 15.63
CA ALA A 22 -57.85 -34.36 15.64
C ALA A 22 -57.23 -34.22 14.23
N ALA A 23 -57.52 -35.16 13.31
CA ALA A 23 -57.05 -35.11 11.93
C ALA A 23 -57.71 -33.97 11.12
N GLU A 24 -58.99 -33.67 11.40
CA GLU A 24 -59.72 -32.56 10.78
C GLU A 24 -59.15 -31.21 11.25
N PHE A 25 -58.87 -31.08 12.54
CA PHE A 25 -58.20 -29.89 13.10
C PHE A 25 -56.76 -29.73 12.64
N GLU A 26 -56.02 -30.81 12.40
CA GLU A 26 -54.67 -30.73 11.83
C GLU A 26 -54.70 -30.13 10.41
N GLN A 27 -55.69 -30.49 9.59
CA GLN A 27 -55.88 -29.89 8.26
C GLN A 27 -56.23 -28.40 8.37
N VAL A 28 -57.18 -28.02 9.24
CA VAL A 28 -57.55 -26.62 9.48
C VAL A 28 -56.36 -25.80 9.99
N TRP A 29 -55.52 -26.37 10.86
CA TRP A 29 -54.30 -25.73 11.37
C TRP A 29 -53.28 -25.47 10.26
N ARG A 30 -53.01 -26.46 9.40
CA ARG A 30 -52.13 -26.29 8.23
C ARG A 30 -52.62 -25.19 7.28
N GLU A 31 -53.93 -25.06 7.07
CA GLU A 31 -54.49 -23.94 6.29
C GLU A 31 -54.30 -22.57 6.96
N VAL A 32 -54.35 -22.50 8.29
CA VAL A 32 -54.04 -21.26 9.05
C VAL A 32 -52.55 -20.91 8.90
N GLU A 33 -51.66 -21.88 9.04
CA GLU A 33 -50.20 -21.71 8.84
C GLU A 33 -49.87 -21.26 7.41
N GLU A 34 -50.50 -21.86 6.39
CA GLU A 34 -50.29 -21.48 4.99
C GLU A 34 -50.74 -20.03 4.75
N ARG A 35 -51.94 -19.64 5.20
CA ARG A 35 -52.43 -18.27 5.09
C ARG A 35 -51.60 -17.27 5.90
N GLN A 36 -50.97 -17.72 6.98
CA GLN A 36 -49.99 -16.92 7.73
C GLN A 36 -48.70 -16.72 6.92
N ALA A 37 -48.13 -17.78 6.34
CA ALA A 37 -46.96 -17.70 5.48
C ALA A 37 -47.19 -16.82 4.24
N GLN A 38 -48.33 -16.98 3.56
CA GLN A 38 -48.75 -16.15 2.43
C GLN A 38 -48.81 -14.66 2.79
N SER A 39 -49.41 -14.31 3.95
CA SER A 39 -49.47 -12.91 4.42
C SER A 39 -48.10 -12.34 4.85
N ILE A 40 -47.19 -13.17 5.37
CA ILE A 40 -45.81 -12.74 5.63
C ILE A 40 -45.08 -12.42 4.31
N ALA A 41 -45.31 -13.23 3.26
CA ALA A 41 -44.73 -13.01 1.94
C ALA A 41 -45.30 -11.78 1.24
N SER A 42 -46.62 -11.57 1.27
CA SER A 42 -47.26 -10.38 0.68
C SER A 42 -46.89 -9.10 1.44
N LYS A 43 -46.80 -9.13 2.79
CA LYS A 43 -46.28 -8.01 3.59
C LYS A 43 -44.85 -7.62 3.21
N LYS A 44 -43.96 -8.59 2.92
CA LYS A 44 -42.60 -8.31 2.43
C LYS A 44 -42.63 -7.62 1.07
N ARG A 45 -43.38 -8.18 0.10
CA ARG A 45 -43.57 -7.57 -1.23
C ARG A 45 -44.08 -6.13 -1.13
N LEU A 46 -45.11 -5.89 -0.32
CA LEU A 46 -45.67 -4.55 -0.12
C LEU A 46 -44.66 -3.54 0.48
N ALA A 47 -43.76 -4.00 1.35
CA ALA A 47 -42.67 -3.16 1.87
C ALA A 47 -41.63 -2.82 0.79
N ASP A 48 -41.32 -3.75 -0.11
CA ASP A 48 -40.41 -3.52 -1.25
C ASP A 48 -41.05 -2.66 -2.35
N ASP A 49 -42.35 -2.84 -2.61
CA ASP A 49 -43.17 -1.97 -3.48
C ASP A 49 -43.22 -0.53 -2.92
N THR A 50 -43.31 -0.36 -1.60
CA THR A 50 -43.29 0.95 -0.95
C THR A 50 -41.90 1.61 -1.05
N ARG A 51 -40.83 0.86 -0.81
CA ARG A 51 -39.44 1.33 -0.94
C ARG A 51 -39.03 1.66 -2.37
N SER A 52 -39.62 0.98 -3.36
CA SER A 52 -39.40 1.31 -4.77
C SER A 52 -40.20 2.55 -5.18
N PHE A 53 -41.43 2.70 -4.67
CA PHE A 53 -42.25 3.91 -4.86
C PHE A 53 -41.59 5.18 -4.29
N GLU A 54 -40.95 5.11 -3.12
CA GLU A 54 -40.18 6.23 -2.53
C GLU A 54 -39.03 6.73 -3.42
N LYS A 55 -38.46 5.86 -4.26
CA LYS A 55 -37.33 6.17 -5.16
C LYS A 55 -37.74 6.79 -6.49
N LEU A 56 -39.03 6.76 -6.85
CA LEU A 56 -39.54 7.33 -8.09
C LEU A 56 -39.48 8.87 -8.10
N SER A 57 -39.54 9.49 -9.28
CA SER A 57 -39.71 10.95 -9.39
C SER A 57 -41.11 11.40 -8.96
N GLU A 58 -41.30 12.70 -8.69
CA GLU A 58 -42.59 13.23 -8.19
C GLU A 58 -43.76 13.03 -9.19
N ALA A 59 -43.48 13.10 -10.50
CA ALA A 59 -44.44 12.80 -11.56
C ALA A 59 -44.80 11.30 -11.66
N GLU A 60 -43.87 10.41 -11.31
CA GLU A 60 -44.10 8.95 -11.28
C GLU A 60 -44.78 8.52 -9.97
N ARG A 61 -44.53 9.20 -8.85
CA ARG A 61 -45.24 8.96 -7.57
C ARG A 61 -46.72 9.29 -7.69
N THR A 62 -47.06 10.45 -8.27
CA THR A 62 -48.46 10.86 -8.45
C THR A 62 -49.25 9.88 -9.33
N SER A 63 -48.64 9.33 -10.39
CA SER A 63 -49.25 8.30 -11.24
C SER A 63 -49.25 6.89 -10.63
N GLY A 64 -48.23 6.54 -9.81
CA GLY A 64 -48.14 5.24 -9.13
C GLY A 64 -49.00 5.08 -7.87
N THR A 65 -49.44 6.20 -7.25
CA THR A 65 -50.18 6.21 -5.97
C THR A 65 -51.44 5.31 -5.98
N PRO A 66 -52.31 5.29 -7.03
CA PRO A 66 -53.48 4.42 -7.06
C PRO A 66 -53.15 2.93 -7.07
N ALA A 67 -52.03 2.53 -7.67
CA ALA A 67 -51.58 1.15 -7.70
C ALA A 67 -51.09 0.70 -6.32
N LEU A 68 -50.29 1.53 -5.64
CA LEU A 68 -49.82 1.26 -4.28
C LEU A 68 -50.99 1.17 -3.29
N LEU A 69 -51.95 2.11 -3.33
CA LEU A 69 -53.16 2.05 -2.50
C LEU A 69 -53.98 0.77 -2.74
N LYS A 70 -54.08 0.31 -3.98
CA LYS A 70 -54.76 -0.95 -4.32
C LYS A 70 -54.01 -2.18 -3.77
N ALA A 71 -52.67 -2.15 -3.73
CA ALA A 71 -51.86 -3.19 -3.10
C ALA A 71 -52.10 -3.24 -1.58
N TYR A 72 -52.04 -2.09 -0.89
CA TYR A 72 -52.37 -1.97 0.53
C TYR A 72 -53.79 -2.48 0.85
N GLN A 73 -54.80 -2.07 0.06
CA GLN A 73 -56.17 -2.53 0.24
C GLN A 73 -56.31 -4.06 0.06
N THR A 74 -55.54 -4.65 -0.86
CA THR A 74 -55.52 -6.09 -1.10
C THR A 74 -54.91 -6.86 0.09
N GLU A 75 -53.83 -6.33 0.70
CA GLU A 75 -53.24 -6.90 1.91
C GLU A 75 -54.20 -6.81 3.10
N ILE A 76 -54.82 -5.63 3.34
CA ILE A 76 -55.82 -5.45 4.41
C ILE A 76 -56.97 -6.46 4.26
N ASN A 77 -57.47 -6.65 3.04
CA ASN A 77 -58.52 -7.63 2.75
C ASN A 77 -58.06 -9.08 3.01
N THR A 78 -56.80 -9.40 2.71
CA THR A 78 -56.22 -10.74 2.88
C THR A 78 -56.00 -11.07 4.36
N VAL A 79 -55.41 -10.13 5.12
CA VAL A 79 -55.26 -10.24 6.58
C VAL A 79 -56.63 -10.37 7.25
N SER A 80 -57.62 -9.57 6.83
CA SER A 80 -58.99 -9.65 7.37
C SER A 80 -59.66 -11.00 7.11
N LYS A 81 -59.43 -11.61 5.94
CA LYS A 81 -59.92 -12.97 5.63
C LYS A 81 -59.21 -14.04 6.45
N ARG A 82 -57.89 -13.91 6.68
CA ARG A 82 -57.12 -14.83 7.55
C ARG A 82 -57.62 -14.77 8.99
N ALA A 83 -57.80 -13.57 9.54
CA ALA A 83 -58.28 -13.36 10.91
C ALA A 83 -59.63 -14.05 11.12
N LYS A 84 -60.63 -13.75 10.27
CA LYS A 84 -61.95 -14.38 10.33
C LYS A 84 -61.92 -15.91 10.23
N TYR A 85 -61.02 -16.47 9.42
CA TYR A 85 -60.88 -17.91 9.30
C TYR A 85 -60.27 -18.55 10.56
N ALA A 86 -59.22 -17.95 11.12
CA ALA A 86 -58.60 -18.41 12.37
C ALA A 86 -59.56 -18.26 13.58
N GLU A 87 -60.33 -17.17 13.64
CA GLU A 87 -61.35 -16.94 14.67
C GLU A 87 -62.50 -17.96 14.57
N ALA A 88 -62.92 -18.32 13.36
CA ALA A 88 -63.93 -19.37 13.13
C ALA A 88 -63.42 -20.75 13.57
N ALA A 89 -62.22 -21.13 13.13
CA ALA A 89 -61.57 -22.39 13.53
C ALA A 89 -61.36 -22.50 15.06
N LEU A 90 -60.94 -21.41 15.70
CA LEU A 90 -60.80 -21.36 17.16
C LEU A 90 -62.17 -21.50 17.87
N SER A 91 -63.22 -20.87 17.33
CA SER A 91 -64.57 -20.99 17.87
C SER A 91 -65.12 -22.42 17.77
N GLU A 92 -64.81 -23.11 16.67
CA GLU A 92 -65.17 -24.51 16.44
C GLU A 92 -64.44 -25.44 17.44
N LEU A 93 -63.11 -25.27 17.59
CA LEU A 93 -62.31 -26.01 18.58
C LEU A 93 -62.83 -25.79 20.02
N LEU A 94 -63.12 -24.54 20.39
CA LEU A 94 -63.69 -24.20 21.71
C LEU A 94 -65.10 -24.77 21.90
N SER A 95 -65.87 -25.00 20.83
CA SER A 95 -67.18 -25.65 20.92
C SER A 95 -67.07 -27.15 21.22
N LEU A 96 -66.09 -27.84 20.60
CA LEU A 96 -65.79 -29.25 20.85
C LEU A 96 -65.25 -29.48 22.26
N LEU A 97 -64.27 -28.66 22.69
CA LEU A 97 -63.67 -28.78 24.03
C LEU A 97 -64.67 -28.52 25.17
N ARG A 98 -65.72 -27.71 24.94
CA ARG A 98 -66.73 -27.39 25.95
C ARG A 98 -67.55 -28.60 26.43
N GLY A 99 -67.61 -29.67 25.63
CA GLY A 99 -68.32 -30.91 25.99
C GLY A 99 -67.45 -32.01 26.59
N VAL A 100 -66.14 -31.80 26.74
CA VAL A 100 -65.17 -32.86 27.08
C VAL A 100 -64.95 -32.91 28.60
N PRO A 101 -65.17 -34.07 29.27
CA PRO A 101 -64.86 -34.23 30.69
C PRO A 101 -63.37 -34.02 30.99
N ALA A 102 -63.05 -33.44 32.14
CA ALA A 102 -61.66 -33.24 32.57
C ALA A 102 -60.88 -34.57 32.60
N ALA A 103 -59.59 -34.54 32.24
CA ALA A 103 -58.75 -35.73 32.18
C ALA A 103 -58.68 -36.50 33.52
N THR A 104 -58.79 -35.79 34.65
CA THR A 104 -58.87 -36.38 35.99
C THR A 104 -60.12 -37.24 36.19
N ALA A 105 -61.28 -36.82 35.69
CA ALA A 105 -62.52 -37.59 35.77
C ALA A 105 -62.42 -38.90 34.95
N VAL A 106 -61.78 -38.86 33.79
CA VAL A 106 -61.50 -40.06 32.97
C VAL A 106 -60.53 -41.00 33.68
N GLN A 107 -59.49 -40.46 34.33
CA GLN A 107 -58.52 -41.24 35.12
C GLN A 107 -59.18 -41.94 36.32
N GLU A 108 -60.10 -41.28 37.01
CA GLU A 108 -60.87 -41.88 38.11
C GLU A 108 -61.80 -42.99 37.61
N GLU A 109 -62.50 -42.78 36.50
CA GLU A 109 -63.37 -43.79 35.87
C GLU A 109 -62.56 -45.02 35.40
N LEU A 110 -61.37 -44.81 34.80
CA LEU A 110 -60.42 -45.89 34.50
C LEU A 110 -59.97 -46.64 35.76
N ARG A 111 -59.60 -45.89 36.82
CA ARG A 111 -59.07 -46.47 38.06
C ARG A 111 -60.11 -47.34 38.76
N GLN A 112 -61.38 -46.95 38.72
CA GLN A 112 -62.50 -47.77 39.21
C GLN A 112 -62.70 -49.03 38.37
N TYR A 113 -62.60 -48.94 37.04
CA TYR A 113 -62.70 -50.09 36.14
C TYR A 113 -61.60 -51.14 36.38
N TYR A 114 -60.33 -50.71 36.48
CA TYR A 114 -59.20 -51.62 36.69
C TYR A 114 -59.06 -52.13 38.13
N SER A 115 -59.42 -51.35 39.15
CA SER A 115 -59.40 -51.83 40.54
C SER A 115 -60.42 -52.96 40.78
N GLY A 116 -61.57 -52.93 40.09
CA GLY A 116 -62.54 -54.03 40.06
C GLY A 116 -62.00 -55.34 39.47
N GLN A 117 -61.06 -55.28 38.51
CA GLN A 117 -60.40 -56.47 37.97
C GLN A 117 -59.26 -56.99 38.86
N ALA A 118 -58.50 -56.09 39.50
CA ALA A 118 -57.31 -56.46 40.27
C ALA A 118 -57.60 -57.29 41.53
N ALA A 119 -58.78 -57.13 42.14
CA ALA A 119 -59.15 -57.82 43.38
C ALA A 119 -59.33 -59.36 43.25
N SER A 120 -59.34 -59.92 42.03
CA SER A 120 -59.70 -61.32 41.81
C SER A 120 -58.55 -62.33 41.99
N LYS A 121 -57.27 -61.96 41.77
CA LYS A 121 -56.16 -62.95 41.70
C LYS A 121 -54.78 -62.38 42.06
N ALA A 122 -54.25 -62.68 43.25
CA ALA A 122 -52.80 -62.72 43.52
C ALA A 122 -52.45 -63.56 44.77
N GLY A 123 -51.42 -64.40 44.67
CA GLY A 123 -50.84 -65.14 45.80
C GLY A 123 -49.44 -64.63 46.17
N GLY A 124 -49.05 -64.79 47.45
CA GLY A 124 -47.88 -64.14 48.10
C GLY A 124 -46.46 -64.52 47.64
N LYS A 125 -46.29 -65.04 46.42
CA LYS A 125 -44.96 -65.07 45.74
C LYS A 125 -44.86 -63.94 44.73
N ALA A 126 -45.85 -63.78 43.86
CA ALA A 126 -45.93 -62.66 42.91
C ALA A 126 -45.88 -61.29 43.62
N VAL A 127 -46.47 -61.17 44.82
CA VAL A 127 -46.39 -59.96 45.65
C VAL A 127 -44.94 -59.59 46.01
N ARG A 128 -44.08 -60.57 46.33
CA ARG A 128 -42.67 -60.31 46.69
C ARG A 128 -41.82 -59.94 45.48
N ASP A 129 -42.03 -60.62 44.36
CA ASP A 129 -41.36 -60.28 43.10
C ASP A 129 -41.77 -58.86 42.63
N ILE A 130 -43.03 -58.46 42.87
CA ILE A 130 -43.53 -57.09 42.65
C ILE A 130 -42.89 -56.09 43.64
N GLU A 131 -42.78 -56.41 44.93
CA GLU A 131 -42.11 -55.53 45.90
C GLU A 131 -40.62 -55.31 45.59
N GLU A 132 -39.89 -56.33 45.14
CA GLU A 132 -38.49 -56.20 44.79
C GLU A 132 -38.29 -55.34 43.53
N THR A 133 -39.13 -55.55 42.50
CA THR A 133 -39.14 -54.69 41.32
C THR A 133 -39.63 -53.26 41.63
N LEU A 134 -40.49 -53.08 42.64
CA LEU A 134 -40.87 -51.75 43.13
C LEU A 134 -39.67 -51.04 43.76
N ARG A 135 -38.92 -51.69 44.67
CA ARG A 135 -37.70 -51.13 45.29
C ARG A 135 -36.64 -50.78 44.26
N GLN A 136 -36.43 -51.62 43.25
CA GLN A 136 -35.50 -51.34 42.15
C GLN A 136 -35.93 -50.10 41.34
N ARG A 137 -37.24 -49.94 41.09
CA ARG A 137 -37.81 -48.75 40.42
C ARG A 137 -37.72 -47.51 41.30
N GLU A 138 -37.94 -47.62 42.60
CA GLU A 138 -37.77 -46.51 43.56
C GLU A 138 -36.33 -45.98 43.52
N VAL A 139 -35.32 -46.86 43.57
CA VAL A 139 -33.90 -46.49 43.44
C VAL A 139 -33.55 -45.92 42.05
N GLN A 140 -34.24 -46.33 40.99
CA GLN A 140 -34.10 -45.70 39.67
C GLN A 140 -34.75 -44.31 39.64
N VAL A 141 -35.91 -44.13 40.26
CA VAL A 141 -36.61 -42.84 40.36
C VAL A 141 -35.80 -41.84 41.18
N THR A 142 -35.16 -42.23 42.29
CA THR A 142 -34.28 -41.32 43.04
C THR A 142 -33.06 -40.89 42.22
N LYS A 143 -32.40 -41.82 41.52
CA LYS A 143 -31.25 -41.50 40.64
C LYS A 143 -31.64 -40.58 39.48
N LEU A 144 -32.83 -40.79 38.88
CA LEU A 144 -33.36 -39.92 37.84
C LEU A 144 -33.76 -38.53 38.38
N ALA A 145 -34.23 -38.45 39.62
CA ALA A 145 -34.52 -37.18 40.29
C ALA A 145 -33.24 -36.40 40.65
N GLU A 146 -32.20 -37.08 41.11
CA GLU A 146 -30.86 -36.50 41.33
C GLU A 146 -30.28 -35.95 40.02
N ALA A 147 -30.25 -36.77 38.96
CA ALA A 147 -29.78 -36.33 37.64
C ALA A 147 -30.61 -35.18 37.04
N ALA A 148 -31.93 -35.14 37.30
CA ALA A 148 -32.77 -34.02 36.89
C ALA A 148 -32.44 -32.74 37.67
N ALA A 149 -32.16 -32.83 38.97
CA ALA A 149 -31.77 -31.69 39.80
C ALA A 149 -30.40 -31.12 39.40
N ASP A 150 -29.43 -31.97 39.06
CA ASP A 150 -28.12 -31.56 38.54
C ASP A 150 -28.27 -30.83 37.20
N LEU A 151 -29.06 -31.37 36.26
CA LEU A 151 -29.35 -30.72 34.98
C LEU A 151 -30.11 -29.39 35.16
N GLU A 152 -31.03 -29.29 36.13
CA GLU A 152 -31.68 -28.03 36.46
C GLU A 152 -30.67 -26.99 36.98
N ALA A 153 -29.72 -27.39 37.84
CA ALA A 153 -28.66 -26.51 38.32
C ALA A 153 -27.75 -26.04 37.17
N GLU A 154 -27.32 -26.93 36.28
CA GLU A 154 -26.56 -26.57 35.08
C GLU A 154 -27.33 -25.55 34.21
N LEU A 155 -28.63 -25.79 33.94
CA LEU A 155 -29.48 -24.86 33.20
C LEU A 155 -29.60 -23.49 33.86
N GLN A 156 -29.58 -23.39 35.20
CA GLN A 156 -29.53 -22.09 35.89
C GLN A 156 -28.18 -21.40 35.71
N THR A 157 -27.06 -22.13 35.75
CA THR A 157 -25.73 -21.54 35.46
C THR A 157 -25.63 -21.03 34.03
N MET A 158 -26.15 -21.79 33.05
CA MET A 158 -26.20 -21.38 31.64
C MET A 158 -27.06 -20.12 31.44
N LYS A 159 -28.23 -20.02 32.09
CA LYS A 159 -29.06 -18.79 32.07
C LYS A 159 -28.33 -17.57 32.66
N ASN A 160 -27.56 -17.75 33.73
CA ASN A 160 -26.75 -16.68 34.32
C ASN A 160 -25.57 -16.27 33.41
N GLN A 161 -24.98 -17.23 32.71
CA GLN A 161 -23.98 -16.96 31.67
C GLN A 161 -24.60 -16.21 30.48
N ASP A 162 -25.78 -16.60 29.99
CA ASP A 162 -26.53 -15.89 28.95
C ASP A 162 -26.78 -14.42 29.27
N VAL A 163 -27.17 -14.11 30.51
CA VAL A 163 -27.34 -12.71 30.96
C VAL A 163 -26.02 -11.95 30.91
N THR A 164 -24.92 -12.60 31.30
CA THR A 164 -23.57 -12.01 31.26
C THR A 164 -23.09 -11.80 29.82
N VAL A 165 -23.30 -12.77 28.93
CA VAL A 165 -23.00 -12.69 27.50
C VAL A 165 -23.80 -11.56 26.84
N ARG A 166 -25.10 -11.44 27.11
CA ARG A 166 -25.93 -10.33 26.61
C ARG A 166 -25.44 -8.96 27.09
N ARG A 167 -24.99 -8.85 28.35
CA ARG A 167 -24.39 -7.62 28.89
C ARG A 167 -23.09 -7.28 28.16
N LEU A 168 -22.19 -8.25 27.99
CA LEU A 168 -20.92 -8.05 27.27
C LEU A 168 -21.13 -7.71 25.79
N GLN A 169 -22.06 -8.40 25.11
CA GLN A 169 -22.46 -8.09 23.73
C GLN A 169 -23.03 -6.68 23.59
N LYS A 170 -23.78 -6.19 24.59
CA LYS A 170 -24.24 -4.80 24.60
C LYS A 170 -23.06 -3.85 24.77
N GLN A 171 -22.17 -4.08 25.74
CA GLN A 171 -20.99 -3.24 25.96
C GLN A 171 -20.06 -3.19 24.73
N ILE A 172 -19.88 -4.30 24.03
CA ILE A 172 -19.13 -4.36 22.76
C ILE A 172 -19.81 -3.47 21.71
N LYS A 173 -21.14 -3.60 21.50
CA LYS A 173 -21.88 -2.74 20.56
C LYS A 173 -21.85 -1.26 20.92
N ASP A 174 -21.94 -0.93 22.20
CA ASP A 174 -21.88 0.45 22.70
C ASP A 174 -20.47 1.03 22.47
N LEU A 175 -19.40 0.24 22.65
CA LEU A 175 -18.01 0.63 22.35
C LEU A 175 -17.73 0.71 20.83
N GLU A 176 -18.26 -0.21 20.04
CA GLU A 176 -18.16 -0.18 18.56
C GLU A 176 -18.86 1.05 18.00
N ALA A 177 -20.05 1.39 18.51
CA ALA A 177 -20.78 2.60 18.15
C ALA A 177 -20.02 3.88 18.55
N GLY A 178 -19.45 3.91 19.76
CA GLY A 178 -18.60 5.02 20.23
C GLY A 178 -17.37 5.21 19.34
N ASN A 179 -16.57 4.16 19.13
CA ASN A 179 -15.39 4.21 18.28
C ASN A 179 -15.71 4.54 16.81
N SER A 180 -16.88 4.13 16.31
CA SER A 180 -17.37 4.51 14.98
C SER A 180 -17.70 6.00 14.90
N ALA A 181 -18.34 6.57 15.93
CA ALA A 181 -18.63 7.99 16.04
C ALA A 181 -17.35 8.82 16.18
N ASP A 182 -16.45 8.47 17.10
CA ASP A 182 -15.15 9.13 17.28
C ASP A 182 -14.34 9.11 15.97
N SER A 183 -14.33 7.98 15.27
CA SER A 183 -13.68 7.86 13.96
C SER A 183 -14.36 8.71 12.87
N ALA A 184 -15.68 8.93 12.95
CA ALA A 184 -16.39 9.83 12.04
C ALA A 184 -16.09 11.30 12.33
N ASP A 185 -16.03 11.69 13.60
CA ASP A 185 -15.71 13.06 14.03
C ASP A 185 -14.24 13.41 13.72
N ILE A 186 -13.29 12.49 13.94
CA ILE A 186 -11.88 12.67 13.54
C ILE A 186 -11.76 12.85 12.02
N ARG A 187 -12.47 12.04 11.22
CA ARG A 187 -12.51 12.21 9.75
C ARG A 187 -13.05 13.57 9.36
N ARG A 188 -14.19 13.97 9.94
CA ARG A 188 -14.80 15.28 9.72
C ARG A 188 -13.84 16.44 10.06
N GLN A 189 -13.17 16.38 11.21
CA GLN A 189 -12.18 17.39 11.59
C GLN A 189 -11.02 17.45 10.59
N LYS A 190 -10.55 16.29 10.09
CA LYS A 190 -9.49 16.25 9.08
C LYS A 190 -9.97 16.76 7.73
N ASP A 191 -11.20 16.46 7.31
CA ASP A 191 -11.80 16.99 6.09
C ASP A 191 -11.97 18.51 6.17
N GLU A 192 -12.40 19.04 7.32
CA GLU A 192 -12.49 20.49 7.59
C GLU A 192 -11.11 21.17 7.65
N GLU A 193 -10.08 20.53 8.20
CA GLU A 193 -8.68 20.99 8.13
C GLU A 193 -8.15 21.01 6.68
N TRP A 194 -8.38 19.95 5.90
CA TRP A 194 -7.92 19.84 4.53
C TRP A 194 -8.66 20.83 3.62
N ALA A 195 -9.96 21.03 3.81
CA ALA A 195 -10.73 22.04 3.09
C ALA A 195 -10.17 23.45 3.32
N LYS A 196 -9.80 23.80 4.56
CA LYS A 196 -9.13 25.07 4.88
C LYS A 196 -7.78 25.19 4.18
N ARG A 197 -6.89 24.19 4.32
CA ARG A 197 -5.57 24.19 3.64
C ARG A 197 -5.68 24.32 2.12
N VAL A 198 -6.69 23.69 1.50
CA VAL A 198 -6.93 23.80 0.05
C VAL A 198 -7.40 25.20 -0.32
N GLU A 199 -8.22 25.84 0.52
CA GLU A 199 -8.68 27.22 0.28
C GLU A 199 -7.57 28.25 0.53
N ASP A 200 -6.75 28.07 1.56
CA ASP A 200 -5.55 28.89 1.83
C ASP A 200 -4.58 28.82 0.63
N LEU A 201 -4.26 27.59 0.16
CA LEU A 201 -3.41 27.40 -1.03
C LEU A 201 -4.03 28.02 -2.30
N ARG A 202 -5.36 27.96 -2.48
CA ARG A 202 -6.03 28.64 -3.60
C ARG A 202 -5.86 30.14 -3.53
N GLN A 203 -6.00 30.74 -2.34
CA GLN A 203 -5.77 32.17 -2.14
C GLN A 203 -4.32 32.53 -2.42
N GLU A 204 -3.34 31.75 -1.96
CA GLU A 204 -1.93 31.95 -2.29
C GLU A 204 -1.68 31.89 -3.81
N PHE A 205 -2.25 30.92 -4.54
CA PHE A 205 -2.14 30.83 -6.00
C PHE A 205 -2.79 32.01 -6.74
N VAL A 206 -3.91 32.54 -6.22
CA VAL A 206 -4.57 33.75 -6.78
C VAL A 206 -3.68 34.98 -6.55
N MET A 207 -3.22 35.21 -5.31
CA MET A 207 -2.34 36.33 -4.96
C MET A 207 -1.03 36.30 -5.76
N GLU A 208 -0.45 35.11 -5.98
CA GLU A 208 0.77 34.98 -6.77
C GLU A 208 0.53 35.23 -8.26
N ARG A 209 -0.64 34.81 -8.80
CA ARG A 209 -1.06 35.20 -10.16
C ARG A 209 -1.29 36.70 -10.30
N GLU A 210 -1.87 37.36 -9.30
CA GLU A 210 -2.06 38.81 -9.31
C GLU A 210 -0.73 39.55 -9.28
N ARG A 211 0.23 39.12 -8.46
CA ARG A 211 1.61 39.65 -8.46
C ARG A 211 2.30 39.48 -9.81
N GLN A 212 2.18 38.30 -10.42
CA GLN A 212 2.75 38.04 -11.75
C GLN A 212 2.08 38.91 -12.82
N GLY A 213 0.76 39.11 -12.75
CA GLY A 213 0.02 40.04 -13.61
C GLY A 213 0.52 41.48 -13.48
N GLN A 214 0.63 41.99 -12.25
CA GLN A 214 1.15 43.33 -11.96
C GLN A 214 2.61 43.51 -12.42
N ALA A 215 3.45 42.47 -12.28
CA ALA A 215 4.83 42.51 -12.76
C ALA A 215 4.90 42.56 -14.30
N LEU A 216 4.06 41.79 -15.00
CA LEU A 216 3.96 41.84 -16.46
C LEU A 216 3.42 43.18 -16.96
N GLU A 217 2.44 43.77 -16.26
CA GLU A 217 1.89 45.10 -16.57
C GLU A 217 2.93 46.20 -16.38
N GLN A 218 3.72 46.16 -15.31
CA GLN A 218 4.86 47.08 -15.10
C GLN A 218 5.95 46.93 -16.17
N LEU A 219 6.20 45.70 -16.65
CA LEU A 219 7.14 45.47 -17.75
C LEU A 219 6.59 46.00 -19.08
N ALA A 220 5.30 45.82 -19.37
CA ALA A 220 4.64 46.38 -20.54
C ALA A 220 4.72 47.92 -20.56
N GLN A 221 4.37 48.58 -19.44
CA GLN A 221 4.49 50.04 -19.29
C GLN A 221 5.93 50.54 -19.50
N ARG A 222 6.94 49.78 -19.05
CA ARG A 222 8.36 50.11 -19.30
C ARG A 222 8.76 49.93 -20.77
N CYS A 223 8.22 48.92 -21.46
CA CYS A 223 8.43 48.75 -22.89
C CYS A 223 7.79 49.90 -23.68
N GLU A 224 6.55 50.25 -23.38
CA GLU A 224 5.84 51.39 -23.99
C GLU A 224 6.61 52.71 -23.80
N ALA A 225 7.04 53.01 -22.57
CA ALA A 225 7.84 54.21 -22.30
C ALA A 225 9.19 54.23 -23.06
N ARG A 226 9.85 53.08 -23.25
CA ARG A 226 11.07 52.99 -24.07
C ARG A 226 10.77 53.15 -25.56
N ASP A 227 9.66 52.63 -26.05
CA ASP A 227 9.25 52.79 -27.45
C ASP A 227 8.86 54.25 -27.75
N GLU A 228 8.22 54.95 -26.80
CA GLU A 228 7.98 56.40 -26.87
C GLU A 228 9.29 57.20 -26.90
N GLU A 229 10.26 56.88 -26.03
CA GLU A 229 11.57 57.54 -26.02
C GLU A 229 12.34 57.29 -27.34
N VAL A 230 12.33 56.06 -27.85
CA VAL A 230 12.92 55.71 -29.15
C VAL A 230 12.23 56.44 -30.31
N GLN A 231 10.90 56.62 -30.26
CA GLN A 231 10.18 57.43 -31.24
C GLN A 231 10.58 58.91 -31.15
N ARG A 232 10.71 59.47 -29.93
CA ARG A 232 11.15 60.85 -29.71
C ARG A 232 12.57 61.08 -30.26
N LEU A 233 13.52 60.21 -29.94
CA LEU A 233 14.90 60.26 -30.46
C LEU A 233 14.97 60.11 -32.00
N ARG A 234 14.07 59.31 -32.60
CA ARG A 234 13.95 59.23 -34.07
C ARG A 234 13.44 60.54 -34.68
N GLN A 235 12.49 61.21 -34.03
CA GLN A 235 12.00 62.53 -34.47
C GLN A 235 13.07 63.61 -34.32
N GLU A 236 13.73 63.70 -33.17
CA GLU A 236 14.85 64.62 -32.91
C GLU A 236 15.95 64.46 -33.96
N ARG A 237 16.38 63.22 -34.26
CA ARG A 237 17.36 62.93 -35.31
C ARG A 237 16.91 63.38 -36.71
N LEU A 238 15.63 63.21 -37.06
CA LEU A 238 15.10 63.65 -38.36
C LEU A 238 15.08 65.18 -38.46
N GLU A 239 14.83 65.90 -37.37
CA GLU A 239 14.95 67.35 -37.32
C GLU A 239 16.40 67.82 -37.43
N GLU A 240 17.34 67.17 -36.74
CA GLU A 240 18.77 67.46 -36.87
C GLU A 240 19.28 67.22 -38.29
N GLN A 241 18.85 66.12 -38.93
CA GLN A 241 19.16 65.84 -40.33
C GLN A 241 18.63 66.93 -41.26
N ARG A 242 17.38 67.37 -41.10
CA ARG A 242 16.82 68.49 -41.88
C ARG A 242 17.61 69.78 -41.67
N ARG A 243 17.94 70.15 -40.43
CA ARG A 243 18.76 71.34 -40.13
C ARG A 243 20.16 71.25 -40.74
N ALA A 244 20.75 70.05 -40.77
CA ALA A 244 22.05 69.82 -41.41
C ALA A 244 21.98 69.91 -42.95
N GLU A 245 20.92 69.37 -43.56
CA GLU A 245 20.64 69.48 -45.00
C GLU A 245 20.39 70.95 -45.40
N GLU A 246 19.57 71.69 -44.65
CA GLU A 246 19.32 73.12 -44.83
C GLU A 246 20.62 73.95 -44.72
N ALA A 247 21.46 73.67 -43.71
CA ALA A 247 22.74 74.34 -43.55
C ALA A 247 23.77 73.97 -44.65
N ALA A 248 23.74 72.74 -45.15
CA ALA A 248 24.57 72.32 -46.28
C ALA A 248 24.13 72.99 -47.59
N LEU A 249 22.83 73.10 -47.84
CA LEU A 249 22.26 73.83 -48.97
C LEU A 249 22.61 75.33 -48.91
N ALA A 250 22.48 75.97 -47.73
CA ALA A 250 22.87 77.36 -47.55
C ALA A 250 24.36 77.59 -47.86
N ARG A 251 25.25 76.72 -47.36
CA ARG A 251 26.68 76.77 -47.68
C ARG A 251 26.99 76.52 -49.15
N SER A 252 26.23 75.65 -49.83
CA SER A 252 26.37 75.44 -51.28
C SER A 252 26.07 76.74 -52.03
N LEU A 253 24.96 77.41 -51.68
CA LEU A 253 24.57 78.69 -52.29
C LEU A 253 25.59 79.81 -52.00
N GLU A 254 26.18 79.84 -50.80
CA GLU A 254 27.29 80.75 -50.48
C GLU A 254 28.55 80.47 -51.32
N VAL A 255 28.92 79.19 -51.50
CA VAL A 255 30.04 78.80 -52.35
C VAL A 255 29.79 79.14 -53.82
N ASP A 256 28.58 78.92 -54.33
CA ASP A 256 28.19 79.28 -55.70
C ASP A 256 28.22 80.80 -55.91
N ALA A 257 27.77 81.58 -54.92
CA ALA A 257 27.89 83.04 -54.93
C ALA A 257 29.37 83.50 -54.97
N LEU A 258 30.21 82.95 -54.07
CA LEU A 258 31.64 83.24 -54.03
C LEU A 258 32.39 82.81 -55.30
N ASN A 259 32.00 81.70 -55.93
CA ASN A 259 32.51 81.30 -57.23
C ASN A 259 32.12 82.32 -58.31
N SER A 260 30.87 82.79 -58.32
CA SER A 260 30.44 83.83 -59.28
C SER A 260 31.18 85.16 -59.08
N ASP A 261 31.51 85.53 -57.85
CA ASP A 261 32.34 86.71 -57.54
C ASP A 261 33.81 86.51 -57.89
N LEU A 262 34.34 85.29 -57.71
CA LEU A 262 35.68 84.92 -58.15
C LEU A 262 35.81 84.97 -59.68
N GLU A 263 34.83 84.46 -60.42
CA GLU A 263 34.78 84.54 -61.89
C GLU A 263 34.70 86.00 -62.37
N ARG A 264 33.90 86.85 -61.72
CA ARG A 264 33.87 88.31 -61.98
C ARG A 264 35.23 88.95 -61.74
N ALA A 265 35.84 88.70 -60.57
CA ALA A 265 37.14 89.26 -60.21
C ALA A 265 38.28 88.73 -61.10
N GLN A 266 38.19 87.48 -61.58
CA GLN A 266 39.11 86.92 -62.57
C GLN A 266 38.95 87.61 -63.93
N ALA A 267 37.72 87.80 -64.41
CA ALA A 267 37.46 88.53 -65.66
C ALA A 267 37.91 90.00 -65.57
N GLU A 268 37.75 90.66 -64.42
CA GLU A 268 38.29 92.00 -64.16
C GLU A 268 39.82 92.01 -64.11
N LEU A 269 40.44 91.02 -63.44
CA LEU A 269 41.90 90.87 -63.41
C LEU A 269 42.48 90.58 -64.80
N GLU A 270 41.77 89.84 -65.66
CA GLU A 270 42.17 89.61 -67.04
C GLU A 270 42.07 90.89 -67.88
N ARG A 271 40.99 91.67 -67.74
CA ARG A 271 40.88 93.02 -68.34
C ARG A 271 42.01 93.93 -67.86
N GLU A 272 42.27 93.97 -66.56
CA GLU A 272 43.40 94.71 -65.99
C GLU A 272 44.76 94.18 -66.47
N ARG A 273 44.93 92.86 -66.66
CA ARG A 273 46.18 92.29 -67.21
C ARG A 273 46.39 92.66 -68.67
N LEU A 274 45.33 92.73 -69.47
CA LEU A 274 45.37 93.23 -70.84
C LEU A 274 45.73 94.72 -70.85
N GLN A 275 45.06 95.55 -70.04
CA GLN A 275 45.40 96.97 -69.87
C GLN A 275 46.83 97.19 -69.33
N ARG A 276 47.29 96.35 -68.39
CA ARG A 276 48.66 96.39 -67.88
C ARG A 276 49.68 95.83 -68.88
N ALA A 277 49.28 95.02 -69.85
CA ALA A 277 50.11 94.62 -70.99
C ALA A 277 50.24 95.76 -72.00
N GLU A 278 49.17 96.54 -72.23
CA GLU A 278 49.20 97.79 -73.00
C GLU A 278 50.07 98.85 -72.29
N VAL A 279 49.95 99.01 -70.97
CA VAL A 279 50.75 99.97 -70.17
C VAL A 279 52.20 99.49 -69.94
N LYS A 280 52.51 98.20 -70.10
CA LYS A 280 53.89 97.66 -70.00
C LYS A 280 54.82 98.05 -71.15
N ALA A 281 54.35 98.86 -72.10
CA ALA A 281 55.18 99.52 -73.10
C ALA A 281 56.08 100.66 -72.53
N LEU A 282 56.06 100.90 -71.21
CA LEU A 282 56.94 101.86 -70.53
C LEU A 282 57.67 101.24 -69.31
N PRO A 283 58.91 101.69 -68.99
CA PRO A 283 59.81 100.96 -68.10
C PRO A 283 59.55 101.18 -66.60
N ALA A 284 60.03 100.23 -65.81
CA ALA A 284 59.73 100.08 -64.39
C ALA A 284 60.42 101.09 -63.46
N GLN A 285 59.71 101.48 -62.39
CA GLN A 285 60.30 101.93 -61.12
C GLN A 285 59.27 101.85 -59.98
N GLN A 286 59.47 100.93 -59.01
CA GLN A 286 59.16 101.07 -57.56
C GLN A 286 59.38 99.73 -56.83
N ALA A 287 60.58 99.54 -56.27
CA ALA A 287 60.96 98.30 -55.57
C ALA A 287 60.97 98.41 -54.03
N GLN A 288 60.44 99.51 -53.45
CA GLN A 288 60.48 99.76 -52.00
C GLN A 288 59.11 99.66 -51.29
N GLY A 289 58.00 99.64 -52.03
CA GLY A 289 56.66 99.39 -51.46
C GLY A 289 56.38 97.90 -51.19
N SER A 290 56.94 97.00 -52.00
CA SER A 290 56.64 95.56 -51.94
C SER A 290 57.08 94.91 -50.63
N VAL A 291 58.20 95.34 -50.03
CA VAL A 291 58.75 94.72 -48.81
C VAL A 291 57.77 94.85 -47.63
N LYS A 292 57.19 96.03 -47.40
CA LYS A 292 56.19 96.23 -46.32
C LYS A 292 54.89 95.45 -46.56
N VAL A 293 54.43 95.38 -47.82
CA VAL A 293 53.24 94.60 -48.19
C VAL A 293 53.49 93.11 -47.97
N LEU A 294 54.64 92.59 -48.41
CA LEU A 294 55.07 91.21 -48.17
C LEU A 294 55.21 90.91 -46.67
N GLN A 295 55.72 91.85 -45.87
CA GLN A 295 55.77 91.72 -44.41
C GLN A 295 54.36 91.56 -43.83
N SER A 296 53.41 92.44 -44.17
CA SER A 296 52.03 92.35 -43.66
C SER A 296 51.28 91.11 -44.13
N LEU A 297 51.57 90.61 -45.35
CA LEU A 297 51.00 89.36 -45.86
C LEU A 297 51.58 88.15 -45.13
N LEU A 298 52.88 88.18 -44.79
CA LEU A 298 53.54 87.15 -44.01
C LEU A 298 52.99 87.11 -42.57
N ASP A 299 52.83 88.27 -41.92
CA ASP A 299 52.27 88.38 -40.57
C ASP A 299 50.81 87.88 -40.55
N CYS A 300 50.01 88.23 -41.55
CA CYS A 300 48.63 87.74 -41.70
C CYS A 300 48.58 86.22 -41.95
N ALA A 301 49.48 85.68 -42.79
CA ALA A 301 49.60 84.25 -43.02
C ALA A 301 50.04 83.49 -41.75
N GLN A 302 50.96 84.05 -40.95
CA GLN A 302 51.38 83.48 -39.67
C GLN A 302 50.24 83.48 -38.64
N GLN A 303 49.48 84.58 -38.53
CA GLN A 303 48.30 84.62 -37.66
C GLN A 303 47.23 83.60 -38.08
N ARG A 304 47.03 83.40 -39.38
CA ARG A 304 46.08 82.42 -39.91
C ARG A 304 46.57 80.98 -39.69
N ALA A 305 47.87 80.72 -39.81
CA ALA A 305 48.47 79.43 -39.46
C ALA A 305 48.28 79.11 -37.97
N LEU A 306 48.56 80.07 -37.07
CA LEU A 306 48.32 79.92 -35.62
C LEU A 306 46.83 79.74 -35.28
N GLY A 307 45.92 80.30 -36.07
CA GLY A 307 44.48 80.03 -35.98
C GLY A 307 44.14 78.59 -36.31
N LEU A 308 44.58 78.12 -37.48
CA LEU A 308 44.37 76.75 -37.95
C LEU A 308 45.03 75.70 -37.03
N GLU A 309 46.18 76.00 -36.42
CA GLU A 309 46.83 75.14 -35.42
C GLU A 309 45.99 74.99 -34.14
N ARG A 310 45.32 76.06 -33.70
CA ARG A 310 44.40 76.03 -32.55
C ARG A 310 43.14 75.23 -32.90
N GLU A 311 42.52 75.52 -34.05
CA GLU A 311 41.35 74.80 -34.54
C GLU A 311 41.65 73.29 -34.71
N ALA A 312 42.80 72.92 -35.28
CA ALA A 312 43.25 71.54 -35.36
C ALA A 312 43.53 70.91 -33.99
N GLY A 313 43.99 71.71 -33.01
CA GLY A 313 44.13 71.28 -31.62
C GLY A 313 42.79 71.01 -30.94
N ASP A 314 41.81 71.88 -31.14
CA ASP A 314 40.47 71.78 -30.56
C ASP A 314 39.67 70.64 -31.20
N LEU A 315 39.74 70.48 -32.53
CA LEU A 315 39.18 69.32 -33.25
C LEU A 315 39.79 68.00 -32.79
N ARG A 316 41.10 67.94 -32.52
CA ARG A 316 41.75 66.74 -31.94
C ARG A 316 41.24 66.42 -30.53
N ARG A 317 40.96 67.43 -29.68
CA ARG A 317 40.34 67.20 -28.37
C ARG A 317 38.91 66.70 -28.51
N GLN A 318 38.11 67.32 -29.37
CA GLN A 318 36.73 66.88 -29.64
C GLN A 318 36.67 65.45 -30.19
N LEU A 319 37.61 65.08 -31.06
CA LEU A 319 37.74 63.71 -31.57
C LEU A 319 38.09 62.73 -30.43
N ALA A 320 39.12 63.02 -29.62
CA ALA A 320 39.50 62.17 -28.48
C ALA A 320 38.36 62.04 -27.45
N GLU A 321 37.58 63.09 -27.21
CA GLU A 321 36.38 63.05 -26.36
C GLU A 321 35.24 62.24 -26.99
N ALA A 322 35.09 62.26 -28.32
CA ALA A 322 34.13 61.43 -29.03
C ALA A 322 34.53 59.95 -29.01
N GLU A 323 35.80 59.64 -29.25
CA GLU A 323 36.38 58.29 -29.14
C GLU A 323 36.25 57.73 -27.72
N ALA A 324 36.58 58.52 -26.69
CA ALA A 324 36.40 58.11 -25.30
C ALA A 324 34.92 57.89 -24.92
N ARG A 325 33.99 58.65 -25.49
CA ARG A 325 32.53 58.42 -25.32
C ARG A 325 32.06 57.18 -26.07
N ALA A 326 32.61 56.88 -27.24
CA ALA A 326 32.32 55.66 -27.98
C ALA A 326 32.82 54.42 -27.22
N GLN A 327 34.09 54.41 -26.77
CA GLN A 327 34.68 53.32 -25.99
C GLN A 327 33.91 53.02 -24.70
N ARG A 328 33.42 54.07 -23.99
CA ARG A 328 32.57 53.88 -22.82
C ARG A 328 31.26 53.19 -23.18
N ARG A 329 30.56 53.66 -24.21
CA ARG A 329 29.32 53.03 -24.70
C ARG A 329 29.55 51.58 -25.15
N GLU A 330 30.67 51.28 -25.81
CA GLU A 330 31.03 49.91 -26.19
C GLU A 330 31.29 49.02 -24.98
N ALA A 331 31.92 49.55 -23.92
CA ALA A 331 32.07 48.83 -22.66
C ALA A 331 30.74 48.62 -21.94
N ASP A 332 29.88 49.65 -21.87
CA ASP A 332 28.55 49.58 -21.26
C ASP A 332 27.66 48.55 -21.99
N PHE A 333 27.60 48.59 -23.33
CA PHE A 333 26.92 47.57 -24.14
C PHE A 333 27.58 46.18 -24.02
N GLY A 334 28.89 46.11 -23.76
CA GLY A 334 29.59 44.86 -23.47
C GLY A 334 29.11 44.22 -22.17
N LEU A 335 28.92 45.04 -21.11
CA LEU A 335 28.35 44.62 -19.83
C LEU A 335 26.89 44.21 -19.98
N GLU A 336 26.03 45.03 -20.59
CA GLU A 336 24.62 44.70 -20.84
C GLU A 336 24.46 43.39 -21.63
N ARG A 337 25.32 43.15 -22.63
CA ARG A 337 25.33 41.89 -23.39
C ARG A 337 25.80 40.69 -22.56
N GLY A 338 26.71 40.91 -21.60
CA GLY A 338 27.11 39.88 -20.63
C GLY A 338 25.96 39.52 -19.70
N GLU A 339 25.33 40.51 -19.07
CA GLU A 339 24.18 40.32 -18.18
C GLU A 339 23.01 39.63 -18.88
N LEU A 340 22.71 40.01 -20.13
CA LEU A 340 21.69 39.34 -20.94
C LEU A 340 22.09 37.90 -21.30
N ALA A 341 23.36 37.62 -21.60
CA ALA A 341 23.82 36.26 -21.88
C ALA A 341 23.73 35.36 -20.64
N ASP A 342 24.12 35.86 -19.47
CA ASP A 342 24.00 35.15 -18.20
C ASP A 342 22.53 34.90 -17.82
N ALA A 343 21.65 35.89 -18.05
CA ALA A 343 20.20 35.74 -17.84
C ALA A 343 19.58 34.70 -18.78
N VAL A 344 19.99 34.65 -20.06
CA VAL A 344 19.56 33.61 -21.00
C VAL A 344 20.08 32.23 -20.55
N ALA A 345 21.36 32.11 -20.17
CA ALA A 345 21.93 30.85 -19.69
C ALA A 345 21.22 30.33 -18.42
N ALA A 346 20.87 31.22 -17.49
CA ALA A 346 20.09 30.88 -16.30
C ALA A 346 18.67 30.39 -16.66
N LYS A 347 18.01 31.03 -17.64
CA LYS A 347 16.68 30.62 -18.12
C LYS A 347 16.71 29.31 -18.91
N ASP A 348 17.75 29.07 -19.70
CA ASP A 348 17.95 27.79 -20.38
C ASP A 348 18.20 26.64 -19.38
N ALA A 349 18.93 26.89 -18.29
CA ALA A 349 19.10 25.93 -17.21
C ALA A 349 17.78 25.63 -16.48
N GLU A 350 16.96 26.65 -16.20
CA GLU A 350 15.62 26.49 -15.62
C GLU A 350 14.70 25.68 -16.55
N VAL A 351 14.71 25.96 -17.86
CA VAL A 351 13.96 25.22 -18.88
C VAL A 351 14.45 23.77 -19.01
N GLN A 352 15.75 23.51 -18.87
CA GLN A 352 16.29 22.14 -18.82
C GLN A 352 15.79 21.40 -17.57
N GLY A 353 15.88 22.01 -16.39
CA GLY A 353 15.35 21.43 -15.15
C GLY A 353 13.85 21.14 -15.22
N LEU A 354 13.05 22.04 -15.79
CA LEU A 354 11.61 21.81 -16.01
C LEU A 354 11.34 20.69 -17.03
N ARG A 355 12.17 20.56 -18.08
CA ARG A 355 12.07 19.43 -19.04
C ARG A 355 12.44 18.10 -18.38
N GLU A 356 13.45 18.07 -17.52
CA GLU A 356 13.81 16.87 -16.74
C GLU A 356 12.70 16.50 -15.77
N GLN A 357 12.10 17.46 -15.04
CA GLN A 357 10.94 17.23 -14.17
C GLN A 357 9.71 16.73 -14.94
N LEU A 358 9.48 17.23 -16.16
CA LEU A 358 8.41 16.74 -17.04
C LEU A 358 8.70 15.33 -17.59
N ALA A 359 9.97 14.98 -17.83
CA ALA A 359 10.39 13.64 -18.25
C ALA A 359 10.40 12.62 -17.10
N LEU A 360 10.57 13.08 -15.85
CA LEU A 360 10.42 12.29 -14.61
C LEU A 360 8.94 12.03 -14.26
N ARG A 361 8.01 12.78 -14.84
CA ARG A 361 6.58 12.57 -14.63
C ARG A 361 6.13 11.36 -15.46
N PRO A 362 5.50 10.33 -14.86
CA PRO A 362 5.10 9.13 -15.58
C PRO A 362 4.14 9.47 -16.72
N SER A 363 4.31 8.81 -17.86
CA SER A 363 3.50 9.06 -19.05
C SER A 363 2.02 8.75 -18.80
N PHE A 364 1.14 9.33 -19.61
CA PHE A 364 -0.30 9.05 -19.49
C PHE A 364 -0.60 7.55 -19.64
N ASP A 365 0.18 6.87 -20.49
CA ASP A 365 0.07 5.43 -20.74
C ASP A 365 0.57 4.62 -19.53
N GLU A 366 1.71 4.97 -18.91
CA GLU A 366 2.15 4.37 -17.65
C GLU A 366 1.12 4.55 -16.53
N VAL A 367 0.50 5.72 -16.42
CA VAL A 367 -0.57 5.97 -15.43
C VAL A 367 -1.85 5.18 -15.77
N ALA A 368 -2.13 4.93 -17.04
CA ALA A 368 -3.23 4.07 -17.46
C ALA A 368 -2.95 2.58 -17.15
N GLU A 369 -1.73 2.12 -17.39
CA GLU A 369 -1.25 0.77 -17.03
C GLU A 369 -1.26 0.55 -15.52
N LEU A 370 -0.71 1.49 -14.72
CA LEU A 370 -0.75 1.42 -13.25
C LEU A 370 -2.18 1.40 -12.72
N ARG A 371 -3.11 2.16 -13.32
CA ARG A 371 -4.55 2.10 -12.98
C ARG A 371 -5.19 0.77 -13.39
N GLN A 372 -4.73 0.14 -14.47
CA GLN A 372 -5.21 -1.20 -14.86
C GLN A 372 -4.68 -2.26 -13.91
N GLN A 373 -3.39 -2.21 -13.56
CA GLN A 373 -2.79 -3.08 -12.55
C GLN A 373 -3.48 -2.92 -11.19
N LEU A 374 -3.79 -1.69 -10.76
CA LEU A 374 -4.52 -1.45 -9.51
C LEU A 374 -5.91 -2.09 -9.53
N ARG A 375 -6.70 -1.90 -10.60
CA ARG A 375 -8.01 -2.56 -10.75
C ARG A 375 -7.91 -4.09 -10.74
N ASN A 376 -6.82 -4.64 -11.29
CA ASN A 376 -6.60 -6.08 -11.30
C ASN A 376 -6.21 -6.60 -9.90
N VAL A 377 -5.43 -5.84 -9.12
CA VAL A 377 -5.16 -6.13 -7.71
C VAL A 377 -6.46 -6.05 -6.88
N GLU A 378 -7.26 -4.99 -7.03
CA GLU A 378 -8.56 -4.84 -6.36
C GLU A 378 -9.50 -6.02 -6.68
N ALA A 379 -9.57 -6.45 -7.95
CA ALA A 379 -10.37 -7.61 -8.35
C ALA A 379 -9.89 -8.93 -7.71
N VAL A 380 -8.58 -9.08 -7.48
CA VAL A 380 -7.99 -10.24 -6.81
C VAL A 380 -8.27 -10.20 -5.30
N GLU A 381 -8.06 -9.06 -4.64
CA GLU A 381 -8.34 -8.90 -3.21
C GLU A 381 -9.82 -9.09 -2.86
N LEU A 382 -10.73 -8.61 -3.72
CA LEU A 382 -12.18 -8.78 -3.56
C LEU A 382 -12.70 -10.13 -4.08
N SER A 383 -11.86 -10.95 -4.71
CA SER A 383 -12.24 -12.21 -5.36
C SER A 383 -13.40 -12.08 -6.37
N ASP A 384 -13.52 -10.92 -7.02
CA ASP A 384 -14.62 -10.58 -7.93
C ASP A 384 -14.26 -10.86 -9.39
N GLU A 385 -14.82 -11.95 -9.92
CA GLU A 385 -14.60 -12.38 -11.31
C GLU A 385 -15.15 -11.40 -12.35
N GLY A 386 -16.10 -10.54 -11.97
CA GLY A 386 -16.64 -9.49 -12.84
C GLY A 386 -15.67 -8.31 -13.02
N ALA A 387 -14.91 -7.97 -11.97
CA ALA A 387 -14.01 -6.81 -11.95
C ALA A 387 -12.67 -7.04 -12.66
N ALA A 388 -12.23 -8.29 -12.80
CA ALA A 388 -10.97 -8.64 -13.47
C ALA A 388 -10.97 -8.19 -14.94
N ALA A 389 -9.98 -7.37 -15.31
CA ALA A 389 -9.89 -6.77 -16.65
C ALA A 389 -9.35 -7.74 -17.71
N THR A 390 -8.59 -8.77 -17.33
CA THR A 390 -8.07 -9.77 -18.27
C THR A 390 -8.67 -11.16 -18.06
N ASP A 391 -8.79 -11.91 -19.16
CA ASP A 391 -9.34 -13.26 -19.15
C ASP A 391 -8.44 -14.28 -18.42
N LEU A 392 -7.15 -13.96 -18.28
CA LEU A 392 -6.20 -14.75 -17.49
C LEU A 392 -6.46 -14.60 -15.98
N GLU A 393 -6.69 -13.38 -15.51
CA GLU A 393 -6.98 -13.10 -14.09
C GLU A 393 -8.28 -13.75 -13.63
N ARG A 394 -9.33 -13.75 -14.48
CA ARG A 394 -10.57 -14.50 -14.21
C ARG A 394 -10.31 -15.99 -14.01
N ARG A 395 -9.51 -16.60 -14.89
CA ARG A 395 -9.15 -18.03 -14.79
C ARG A 395 -8.28 -18.31 -13.56
N LEU A 396 -7.39 -17.40 -13.18
CA LEU A 396 -6.59 -17.50 -11.96
C LEU A 396 -7.47 -17.40 -10.71
N LEU A 397 -8.44 -16.48 -10.65
CA LEU A 397 -9.38 -16.35 -9.53
C LEU A 397 -10.32 -17.55 -9.41
N GLN A 398 -10.84 -18.07 -10.53
CA GLN A 398 -11.60 -19.33 -10.53
C GLN A 398 -10.75 -20.52 -10.05
N ARG A 399 -9.47 -20.56 -10.44
CA ARG A 399 -8.52 -21.58 -9.97
C ARG A 399 -8.23 -21.42 -8.47
N GLN A 400 -8.07 -20.20 -7.98
CA GLN A 400 -7.86 -19.88 -6.57
C GLN A 400 -9.07 -20.32 -5.73
N LYS A 401 -10.29 -19.89 -6.07
CA LYS A 401 -11.53 -20.33 -5.40
C LYS A 401 -11.69 -21.86 -5.42
N GLY A 402 -11.34 -22.50 -6.53
CA GLY A 402 -11.33 -23.97 -6.63
C GLY A 402 -10.34 -24.63 -5.68
N LEU A 403 -9.13 -24.08 -5.54
CA LEU A 403 -8.11 -24.56 -4.61
C LEU A 403 -8.49 -24.27 -3.14
N GLU A 404 -9.06 -23.11 -2.84
CA GLU A 404 -9.59 -22.76 -1.51
C GLU A 404 -10.74 -23.71 -1.11
N GLY A 405 -11.63 -24.02 -2.05
CA GLY A 405 -12.66 -25.07 -1.92
C GLY A 405 -12.05 -26.42 -1.57
N GLN A 406 -11.10 -26.91 -2.37
CA GLN A 406 -10.37 -28.17 -2.11
C GLN A 406 -9.63 -28.17 -0.77
N LEU A 407 -9.09 -27.03 -0.34
CA LEU A 407 -8.38 -26.88 0.94
C LEU A 407 -9.37 -26.90 2.11
N SER A 408 -10.56 -26.30 1.96
CA SER A 408 -11.65 -26.40 2.94
C SER A 408 -12.18 -27.83 3.06
N GLU A 409 -12.38 -28.52 1.93
CA GLU A 409 -12.79 -29.93 1.88
C GLU A 409 -11.73 -30.86 2.51
N ALA A 410 -10.44 -30.63 2.24
CA ALA A 410 -9.35 -31.35 2.89
C ALA A 410 -9.28 -31.11 4.40
N ARG A 411 -9.56 -29.88 4.87
CA ARG A 411 -9.66 -29.57 6.31
C ARG A 411 -10.82 -30.29 6.98
N VAL A 412 -12.00 -30.35 6.34
CA VAL A 412 -13.15 -31.12 6.84
C VAL A 412 -12.81 -32.61 6.94
N ARG A 413 -12.26 -33.20 5.87
CA ARG A 413 -11.79 -34.60 5.87
C ARG A 413 -10.74 -34.90 6.94
N MET A 414 -9.79 -33.97 7.18
CA MET A 414 -8.85 -34.11 8.29
C MET A 414 -9.55 -34.08 9.66
N GLY A 415 -10.58 -33.24 9.82
CA GLY A 415 -11.44 -33.21 11.01
C GLY A 415 -12.15 -34.54 11.23
N GLU A 416 -12.84 -35.05 10.22
CA GLU A 416 -13.53 -36.35 10.22
C GLU A 416 -12.58 -37.49 10.59
N LEU A 417 -11.46 -37.65 9.87
CA LEU A 417 -10.45 -38.67 10.16
C LEU A 417 -9.82 -38.51 11.55
N SER A 418 -9.70 -37.28 12.08
CA SER A 418 -9.21 -37.05 13.44
C SER A 418 -10.23 -37.46 14.51
N ALA A 419 -11.53 -37.31 14.24
CA ALA A 419 -12.61 -37.75 15.10
C ALA A 419 -12.74 -39.28 15.10
N GLU A 420 -12.70 -39.92 13.92
CA GLU A 420 -12.63 -41.39 13.80
C GLU A 420 -11.41 -41.95 14.54
N ALA A 421 -10.24 -41.31 14.40
CA ALA A 421 -9.03 -41.70 15.14
C ALA A 421 -9.09 -41.42 16.65
N ALA A 422 -10.00 -40.56 17.12
CA ALA A 422 -10.27 -40.37 18.55
C ALA A 422 -11.21 -41.47 19.06
N GLU A 423 -12.30 -41.75 18.34
CA GLU A 423 -13.27 -42.80 18.66
C GLU A 423 -12.61 -44.20 18.68
N LEU A 424 -11.75 -44.51 17.70
CA LEU A 424 -10.99 -45.76 17.67
C LEU A 424 -10.01 -45.89 18.85
N ARG A 425 -9.42 -44.79 19.32
CA ARG A 425 -8.56 -44.80 20.53
C ARG A 425 -9.37 -44.99 21.81
N GLU A 426 -10.59 -44.45 21.88
CA GLU A 426 -11.51 -44.68 22.99
C GLU A 426 -11.96 -46.15 23.04
N LYS A 427 -12.39 -46.71 21.91
CA LYS A 427 -12.72 -48.14 21.77
C LYS A 427 -11.54 -49.05 22.15
N LEU A 428 -10.32 -48.69 21.77
CA LEU A 428 -9.12 -49.43 22.15
C LEU A 428 -8.90 -49.38 23.67
N ARG A 429 -9.04 -48.21 24.31
CA ARG A 429 -8.93 -48.08 25.78
C ARG A 429 -9.99 -48.90 26.50
N ALA A 430 -11.24 -48.86 26.05
CA ALA A 430 -12.32 -49.67 26.62
C ALA A 430 -12.00 -51.17 26.55
N ALA A 431 -11.53 -51.67 25.39
CA ALA A 431 -11.12 -53.06 25.24
C ALA A 431 -9.86 -53.43 26.06
N GLU A 432 -8.92 -52.49 26.24
CA GLU A 432 -7.77 -52.67 27.13
C GLU A 432 -8.19 -52.78 28.60
N ASP A 433 -9.17 -51.97 29.04
CA ASP A 433 -9.70 -51.96 30.41
C ASP A 433 -10.57 -53.20 30.68
N GLU A 434 -11.45 -53.60 29.76
CA GLU A 434 -12.12 -54.92 29.79
C GLU A 434 -11.09 -56.06 29.89
N GLY A 435 -10.02 -55.98 29.11
CA GLY A 435 -8.91 -56.93 29.18
C GLY A 435 -8.16 -56.92 30.51
N LYS A 436 -8.07 -55.79 31.22
CA LYS A 436 -7.50 -55.72 32.59
C LYS A 436 -8.46 -56.34 33.60
N ASP A 437 -9.77 -56.10 33.48
CA ASP A 437 -10.76 -56.63 34.40
C ASP A 437 -11.00 -58.14 34.23
N LEU A 438 -10.94 -58.65 32.99
CA LEU A 438 -10.86 -60.09 32.73
C LEU A 438 -9.60 -60.71 33.34
N ARG A 439 -8.44 -60.07 33.21
CA ARG A 439 -7.19 -60.54 33.87
C ARG A 439 -7.31 -60.56 35.39
N ARG A 440 -7.86 -59.51 36.01
CA ARG A 440 -8.18 -59.47 37.46
C ARG A 440 -9.21 -60.52 37.87
N LEU A 441 -10.16 -60.86 37.00
CA LEU A 441 -11.12 -61.93 37.27
C LEU A 441 -10.45 -63.29 37.23
N VAL A 442 -9.61 -63.56 36.23
CA VAL A 442 -8.78 -64.78 36.15
C VAL A 442 -7.88 -64.90 37.38
N GLU A 443 -7.15 -63.84 37.76
CA GLU A 443 -6.29 -63.82 38.96
C GLU A 443 -7.08 -64.11 40.25
N ARG A 444 -8.31 -63.59 40.39
CA ARG A 444 -9.20 -63.90 41.52
C ARG A 444 -9.69 -65.35 41.50
N LEU A 445 -9.99 -65.90 40.32
CA LEU A 445 -10.41 -67.30 40.17
C LEU A 445 -9.25 -68.26 40.43
N GLU A 446 -8.05 -67.96 39.93
CA GLU A 446 -6.81 -68.69 40.21
C GLU A 446 -6.47 -68.63 41.71
N GLY A 447 -6.58 -67.46 42.34
CA GLY A 447 -6.43 -67.30 43.79
C GLY A 447 -7.46 -68.11 44.61
N GLN A 448 -8.70 -68.22 44.14
CA GLN A 448 -9.72 -69.09 44.75
C GLN A 448 -9.44 -70.58 44.52
N LEU A 449 -8.87 -70.95 43.36
CA LEU A 449 -8.46 -72.32 43.06
C LEU A 449 -7.28 -72.76 43.94
N VAL A 450 -6.31 -71.86 44.16
CA VAL A 450 -5.17 -72.05 45.08
C VAL A 450 -5.61 -72.05 46.54
N GLY A 451 -6.59 -71.22 46.91
CA GLY A 451 -7.18 -71.18 48.25
C GLY A 451 -8.13 -72.33 48.61
N GLY A 452 -8.45 -73.21 47.65
CA GLY A 452 -9.40 -74.32 47.82
C GLY A 452 -8.82 -75.63 48.36
N GLY A 453 -7.52 -75.71 48.64
CA GLY A 453 -6.85 -76.91 49.15
C GLY A 453 -6.57 -76.86 50.66
N PRO A 454 -6.94 -77.87 51.47
CA PRO A 454 -6.68 -77.87 52.90
C PRO A 454 -5.27 -78.40 53.25
N GLY A 455 -4.49 -77.64 54.01
CA GLY A 455 -3.42 -78.18 54.85
C GLY A 455 -2.11 -77.39 54.97
N ALA A 456 -1.79 -76.95 56.19
CA ALA A 456 -0.50 -76.46 56.71
C ALA A 456 0.11 -75.20 56.05
N GLY A 457 0.76 -74.27 56.77
CA GLY A 457 1.00 -74.15 58.22
C GLY A 457 2.37 -73.52 58.52
N GLY A 458 2.44 -72.39 59.24
CA GLY A 458 3.69 -71.78 59.72
C GLY A 458 3.86 -70.29 59.33
N PRO A 459 4.29 -69.38 60.24
CA PRO A 459 4.32 -67.92 60.00
C PRO A 459 5.79 -67.34 59.94
N PRO A 460 6.11 -66.06 60.24
CA PRO A 460 6.82 -65.15 59.30
C PRO A 460 8.15 -64.63 59.94
N PRO A 461 8.70 -63.40 59.70
CA PRO A 461 8.54 -62.37 58.64
C PRO A 461 9.89 -61.87 58.05
N THR A 462 9.87 -60.95 57.07
CA THR A 462 10.63 -59.66 57.01
C THR A 462 10.71 -59.04 55.60
N ALA A 463 10.25 -57.79 55.44
CA ALA A 463 10.80 -56.76 54.54
C ALA A 463 10.03 -55.43 54.74
N ALA A 464 10.73 -54.29 54.64
CA ALA A 464 10.22 -52.97 55.04
C ALA A 464 9.47 -52.21 53.91
N PRO A 465 8.58 -51.27 54.26
CA PRO A 465 8.09 -50.22 53.36
C PRO A 465 8.79 -48.86 53.62
N THR A 466 9.05 -48.12 52.55
CA THR A 466 9.39 -46.68 52.55
C THR A 466 8.78 -46.04 51.29
N ALA A 467 8.33 -44.79 51.26
CA ALA A 467 7.86 -43.89 52.32
C ALA A 467 6.98 -42.81 51.64
N SER A 468 5.99 -42.26 52.36
CA SER A 468 5.06 -41.23 51.83
C SER A 468 5.14 -39.94 52.65
N GLU A 469 5.42 -38.80 51.99
CA GLU A 469 5.15 -37.42 52.48
C GLU A 469 5.83 -37.01 53.83
N PRO A 470 5.85 -35.73 54.34
CA PRO A 470 4.72 -34.78 54.49
C PRO A 470 5.15 -33.26 54.45
N PRO A 471 4.62 -32.27 55.23
CA PRO A 471 4.24 -30.96 54.67
C PRO A 471 4.77 -29.70 55.45
N SER A 472 4.08 -28.56 55.28
CA SER A 472 4.35 -27.18 55.73
C SER A 472 4.47 -26.88 57.25
N LEU A 473 5.20 -25.80 57.59
CA LEU A 473 4.90 -24.66 58.53
C LEU A 473 6.15 -23.71 58.54
N GLU A 474 6.12 -22.38 58.41
CA GLU A 474 5.54 -21.26 59.20
C GLU A 474 6.44 -20.73 60.37
N ALA A 475 6.95 -19.50 60.25
CA ALA A 475 7.38 -18.54 61.32
C ALA A 475 8.01 -17.25 60.68
N LEU A 476 7.46 -16.03 60.80
CA LEU A 476 7.68 -14.98 61.84
C LEU A 476 9.14 -14.45 61.96
N LEU A 477 9.52 -13.16 62.09
CA LEU A 477 8.91 -11.79 62.04
C LEU A 477 10.07 -10.72 61.89
N PRO A 478 9.88 -9.36 61.92
CA PRO A 478 10.76 -8.37 61.25
C PRO A 478 11.43 -7.32 62.19
N SER A 479 11.97 -6.20 61.64
CA SER A 479 11.59 -4.79 62.00
C SER A 479 12.72 -3.71 61.95
N VAL A 480 12.44 -2.56 61.31
CA VAL A 480 12.89 -1.14 61.59
C VAL A 480 14.41 -0.79 61.59
N GLY A 481 14.89 0.41 61.15
CA GLY A 481 14.28 1.58 60.47
C GLY A 481 15.01 2.94 60.77
N SER A 482 14.84 3.98 59.92
CA SER A 482 15.30 5.40 60.05
C SER A 482 16.84 5.64 60.15
N GLY A 483 17.47 6.80 59.89
CA GLY A 483 17.16 8.20 59.47
C GLY A 483 18.46 9.05 59.69
N LEU A 484 18.72 10.30 59.25
CA LEU A 484 18.04 11.36 58.45
C LEU A 484 19.16 12.32 57.89
N PRO A 485 18.93 13.21 56.88
CA PRO A 485 19.97 14.05 56.26
C PRO A 485 19.99 15.53 56.71
N SER A 486 21.11 16.26 56.49
CA SER A 486 21.26 17.74 56.65
C SER A 486 22.69 18.17 56.25
N ALA A 487 23.03 19.39 55.79
CA ALA A 487 22.36 20.45 55.01
C ALA A 487 23.45 21.44 54.51
N ALA A 488 23.15 22.27 53.51
CA ALA A 488 24.04 23.34 53.04
C ALA A 488 23.70 24.69 53.70
N ARG A 489 24.69 25.60 53.83
CA ARG A 489 24.44 27.05 53.91
C ARG A 489 25.64 27.89 53.45
N GLU A 490 25.35 29.08 52.91
CA GLU A 490 26.25 29.87 52.07
C GLU A 490 27.34 30.64 52.82
N ALA A 491 28.44 30.92 52.12
CA ALA A 491 29.38 31.98 52.46
C ALA A 491 30.02 32.56 51.19
N MET A 492 29.59 33.78 50.81
CA MET A 492 30.22 34.75 49.88
C MET A 492 31.05 34.15 48.72
N PRO A 493 30.65 34.27 47.44
CA PRO A 493 31.16 33.45 46.34
C PRO A 493 32.67 33.34 46.29
N SER A 494 33.14 32.28 46.96
CA SER A 494 34.53 31.90 47.04
C SER A 494 35.04 31.63 45.62
N MET A 495 36.36 31.66 45.42
CA MET A 495 36.94 31.14 44.18
C MET A 495 36.43 29.71 43.89
N LEU A 496 36.11 28.95 44.95
CA LEU A 496 35.42 27.67 44.86
C LEU A 496 34.00 27.76 44.29
N GLU A 497 33.17 28.75 44.63
CA GLU A 497 31.81 28.89 44.05
C GLU A 497 31.85 29.28 42.57
N ILE A 498 32.83 30.11 42.17
CA ILE A 498 33.05 30.45 40.75
C ILE A 498 33.54 29.22 39.98
N VAL A 499 34.46 28.43 40.56
CA VAL A 499 34.95 27.18 39.98
C VAL A 499 33.87 26.10 39.97
N THR A 500 33.00 25.99 40.97
CA THR A 500 31.83 25.09 40.90
C THR A 500 30.86 25.56 39.84
N GLY A 501 30.55 26.86 39.73
CA GLY A 501 29.71 27.39 38.66
C GLY A 501 30.31 27.16 37.26
N GLN A 502 31.63 27.22 37.09
CA GLN A 502 32.31 26.85 35.85
C GLN A 502 32.23 25.34 35.59
N ARG A 503 32.53 24.51 36.59
CA ARG A 503 32.40 23.05 36.53
C ARG A 503 30.97 22.60 36.21
N ASP A 504 29.98 23.26 36.79
CA ASP A 504 28.58 22.88 36.67
C ASP A 504 28.02 23.33 35.31
N ARG A 505 28.42 24.50 34.78
CA ARG A 505 28.21 24.86 33.36
C ARG A 505 28.94 23.95 32.38
N LEU A 506 30.12 23.42 32.74
CA LEU A 506 30.82 22.42 31.92
C LEU A 506 30.14 21.06 31.98
N ARG A 507 29.55 20.68 33.12
CA ARG A 507 28.71 19.46 33.25
C ARG A 507 27.41 19.57 32.49
N GLU A 508 26.76 20.73 32.52
CA GLU A 508 25.58 21.05 31.71
C GLU A 508 25.90 20.91 30.22
N ARG A 509 26.95 21.61 29.73
CA ARG A 509 27.42 21.48 28.34
C ARG A 509 27.88 20.07 27.97
N LEU A 510 28.49 19.32 28.89
CA LEU A 510 28.82 17.91 28.65
C LEU A 510 27.54 17.09 28.53
N GLY A 511 26.56 17.27 29.41
CA GLY A 511 25.26 16.60 29.33
C GLY A 511 24.48 16.94 28.05
N ASP A 512 24.55 18.18 27.58
CA ASP A 512 23.97 18.60 26.30
C ASP A 512 24.69 17.93 25.12
N LEU A 513 26.03 17.93 25.10
CA LEU A 513 26.82 17.24 24.08
C LEU A 513 26.65 15.71 24.11
N GLU A 514 26.42 15.12 25.27
CA GLU A 514 26.10 13.69 25.41
C GLU A 514 24.70 13.38 24.88
N GLN A 515 23.71 14.24 25.16
CA GLN A 515 22.38 14.14 24.55
C GLN A 515 22.44 14.32 23.03
N GLU A 516 23.19 15.29 22.51
CA GLU A 516 23.38 15.47 21.07
C GLU A 516 24.07 14.26 20.44
N ARG A 517 25.16 13.77 21.05
CA ARG A 517 25.85 12.53 20.63
C ARG A 517 24.87 11.36 20.54
N ASP A 518 24.01 11.19 21.56
CA ASP A 518 23.10 10.05 21.60
C ASP A 518 21.91 10.23 20.64
N ARG A 519 21.43 11.46 20.39
CA ARG A 519 20.50 11.79 19.28
C ARG A 519 21.11 11.49 17.91
N TRP A 520 22.39 11.83 17.68
CA TRP A 520 23.09 11.51 16.44
C TRP A 520 23.32 10.00 16.27
N ARG A 521 23.58 9.28 17.36
CA ARG A 521 23.68 7.80 17.35
C ARG A 521 22.34 7.15 17.03
N THR A 522 21.24 7.53 17.70
CA THR A 522 19.92 6.97 17.41
C THR A 522 19.49 7.28 15.98
N SER A 523 19.71 8.50 15.50
CA SER A 523 19.46 8.88 14.09
C SER A 523 20.29 8.02 13.11
N ALA A 524 21.59 7.82 13.38
CA ALA A 524 22.44 6.95 12.55
C ALA A 524 22.03 5.46 12.60
N GLU A 525 21.51 4.97 13.73
CA GLU A 525 20.96 3.62 13.86
C GLU A 525 19.62 3.47 13.13
N GLU A 526 18.76 4.49 13.16
CA GLU A 526 17.53 4.53 12.37
C GLU A 526 17.82 4.55 10.86
N GLU A 527 18.76 5.38 10.40
CA GLU A 527 19.18 5.41 8.99
C GLU A 527 19.81 4.09 8.55
N ARG A 528 20.58 3.42 9.41
CA ARG A 528 21.06 2.04 9.15
C ARG A 528 19.91 1.05 9.02
N LYS A 529 18.92 1.09 9.93
CA LYS A 529 17.73 0.23 9.85
C LYS A 529 16.89 0.51 8.60
N ARG A 530 16.75 1.78 8.19
CA ARG A 530 16.11 2.20 6.92
C ARG A 530 16.88 1.66 5.72
N ALA A 531 18.21 1.78 5.69
CA ALA A 531 19.06 1.25 4.63
C ALA A 531 19.01 -0.28 4.54
N GLU A 532 19.01 -1.00 5.68
CA GLU A 532 18.86 -2.46 5.73
C GLU A 532 17.47 -2.94 5.27
N ALA A 533 16.41 -2.20 5.61
CA ALA A 533 15.05 -2.48 5.14
C ALA A 533 14.96 -2.30 3.62
N LEU A 534 15.42 -1.15 3.11
CA LEU A 534 15.47 -0.87 1.67
C LEU A 534 16.35 -1.88 0.92
N HIS A 535 17.46 -2.34 1.50
CA HIS A 535 18.28 -3.39 0.90
C HIS A 535 17.53 -4.72 0.77
N LYS A 536 16.81 -5.15 1.82
CA LYS A 536 15.98 -6.38 1.80
C LYS A 536 14.82 -6.26 0.81
N ASP A 537 14.18 -5.11 0.72
CA ASP A 537 13.09 -4.89 -0.21
C ASP A 537 13.58 -4.78 -1.67
N ASN A 538 14.77 -4.21 -1.91
CA ASN A 538 15.42 -4.24 -3.23
C ASN A 538 15.77 -5.68 -3.68
N VAL A 539 16.25 -6.54 -2.77
CA VAL A 539 16.49 -7.96 -3.07
C VAL A 539 15.16 -8.68 -3.39
N ARG A 540 14.10 -8.46 -2.60
CA ARG A 540 12.76 -9.01 -2.87
C ARG A 540 12.13 -8.50 -4.17
N LEU A 541 12.40 -7.25 -4.56
CA LEU A 541 11.97 -6.72 -5.85
C LEU A 541 12.67 -7.42 -7.00
N LEU A 542 13.95 -7.78 -6.85
CA LEU A 542 14.68 -8.60 -7.82
C LEU A 542 14.21 -10.07 -7.84
N GLU A 543 13.87 -10.65 -6.69
CA GLU A 543 13.18 -11.96 -6.62
C GLU A 543 11.89 -11.93 -7.44
N ARG A 544 11.03 -10.93 -7.20
CA ARG A 544 9.77 -10.76 -7.94
C ARG A 544 9.99 -10.48 -9.42
N ALA A 545 10.97 -9.65 -9.78
CA ALA A 545 11.30 -9.35 -11.17
C ALA A 545 11.79 -10.60 -11.92
N ARG A 546 12.73 -11.36 -11.35
CA ARG A 546 13.20 -12.64 -11.92
C ARG A 546 12.10 -13.71 -11.94
N TYR A 547 11.22 -13.74 -10.93
CA TYR A 547 10.07 -14.64 -10.91
C TYR A 547 9.07 -14.31 -12.02
N LEU A 548 8.68 -13.05 -12.18
CA LEU A 548 7.81 -12.59 -13.26
C LEU A 548 8.43 -12.82 -14.64
N GLN A 549 9.74 -12.57 -14.78
CA GLN A 549 10.51 -12.87 -15.99
C GLN A 549 10.56 -14.37 -16.31
N SER A 550 10.56 -15.25 -15.29
CA SER A 550 10.51 -16.71 -15.49
C SER A 550 9.09 -17.26 -15.72
N MET A 551 8.06 -16.56 -15.23
CA MET A 551 6.65 -16.85 -15.55
C MET A 551 6.21 -16.32 -16.91
N GLN A 552 6.95 -15.38 -17.52
CA GLN A 552 6.70 -14.96 -18.89
C GLN A 552 7.07 -16.11 -19.84
N PRO A 553 6.12 -16.71 -20.58
CA PRO A 553 6.41 -17.88 -21.38
C PRO A 553 7.36 -17.51 -22.51
N ASN A 554 8.43 -18.29 -22.67
CA ASN A 554 9.53 -18.07 -23.62
C ASN A 554 9.15 -18.33 -25.10
N GLY A 555 7.92 -17.96 -25.48
CA GLY A 555 7.24 -18.30 -26.73
C GLY A 555 6.09 -17.37 -27.11
N ALA A 556 5.96 -16.19 -26.51
CA ALA A 556 5.01 -15.15 -26.93
C ALA A 556 5.77 -13.94 -27.49
N GLY A 557 5.94 -13.89 -28.81
CA GLY A 557 6.62 -12.81 -29.49
C GLY A 557 5.75 -11.56 -29.63
N LEU A 558 5.91 -10.59 -28.72
CA LEU A 558 5.54 -9.18 -28.94
C LEU A 558 6.59 -8.27 -28.28
N GLY A 559 7.02 -7.23 -29.01
CA GLY A 559 7.62 -6.07 -28.38
C GLY A 559 9.08 -6.17 -27.88
N ARG A 560 9.96 -7.01 -28.45
CA ARG A 560 11.41 -6.81 -28.23
C ARG A 560 11.87 -5.52 -28.94
N ALA A 561 11.71 -4.39 -28.27
CA ALA A 561 12.31 -3.13 -28.66
C ALA A 561 13.84 -3.29 -28.74
N ARG A 562 14.35 -3.40 -29.97
CA ARG A 562 15.77 -3.40 -30.31
C ARG A 562 16.32 -1.98 -30.07
N GLY A 563 16.46 -1.57 -28.81
CA GLY A 563 16.58 -0.14 -28.46
C GLY A 563 17.56 0.26 -27.34
N LYS A 564 17.98 -0.64 -26.44
CA LYS A 564 19.08 -0.36 -25.51
C LYS A 564 19.68 -1.67 -24.97
N ALA A 565 21.00 -1.72 -24.82
CA ALA A 565 21.60 -2.61 -23.84
C ALA A 565 21.24 -2.05 -22.44
N PRO A 566 21.04 -2.91 -21.41
CA PRO A 566 20.89 -2.41 -20.04
C PRO A 566 22.10 -1.52 -19.73
N GLY A 567 21.84 -0.33 -19.19
CA GLY A 567 22.87 0.67 -18.95
C GLY A 567 23.93 0.12 -17.99
N ALA A 568 25.13 0.71 -17.98
CA ALA A 568 26.17 0.29 -17.03
C ALA A 568 25.66 0.34 -15.57
N ALA A 569 24.88 1.36 -15.21
CA ALA A 569 24.22 1.48 -13.91
C ALA A 569 23.20 0.36 -13.62
N ASP A 570 22.44 -0.07 -14.64
CA ASP A 570 21.41 -1.10 -14.54
C ASP A 570 22.06 -2.49 -14.32
N ARG A 571 23.14 -2.76 -15.05
CA ARG A 571 24.01 -3.92 -14.84
C ARG A 571 24.74 -3.88 -13.50
N ASP A 572 25.19 -2.71 -13.04
CA ASP A 572 25.84 -2.56 -11.74
C ASP A 572 24.85 -2.78 -10.58
N LEU A 573 23.60 -2.33 -10.72
CA LEU A 573 22.53 -2.60 -9.75
C LEU A 573 22.15 -4.10 -9.75
N GLU A 574 21.93 -4.69 -10.93
CA GLU A 574 21.66 -6.13 -11.06
C GLU A 574 22.84 -6.97 -10.54
N SER A 575 24.08 -6.51 -10.70
CA SER A 575 25.28 -7.18 -10.16
C SER A 575 25.37 -7.06 -8.63
N ARG A 576 25.22 -5.84 -8.08
CA ARG A 576 25.36 -5.57 -6.63
C ARG A 576 24.28 -6.28 -5.80
N TYR A 577 23.04 -6.25 -6.25
CA TYR A 577 21.94 -6.90 -5.56
C TYR A 577 21.70 -8.34 -6.05
N GLY A 578 22.13 -8.69 -7.26
CA GLY A 578 22.11 -10.07 -7.77
C GLY A 578 23.03 -11.00 -6.98
N ALA A 579 24.20 -10.51 -6.55
CA ALA A 579 25.06 -11.24 -5.62
C ALA A 579 24.36 -11.46 -4.26
N ALA A 580 23.72 -10.43 -3.69
CA ALA A 580 22.97 -10.55 -2.44
C ALA A 580 21.75 -11.48 -2.56
N TYR A 581 21.10 -11.52 -3.73
CA TYR A 581 20.03 -12.44 -4.12
C TYR A 581 20.55 -13.88 -4.24
N GLU A 582 21.69 -14.09 -4.89
CA GLU A 582 22.35 -15.40 -5.00
C GLU A 582 22.81 -15.91 -3.62
N ASP A 583 23.32 -15.03 -2.74
CA ASP A 583 23.68 -15.32 -1.35
C ASP A 583 22.46 -15.56 -0.42
N THR A 584 21.26 -15.08 -0.77
CA THR A 584 20.01 -15.43 -0.04
C THR A 584 19.36 -16.71 -0.56
N LEU A 585 19.63 -17.10 -1.81
CA LEU A 585 19.13 -18.33 -2.42
C LEU A 585 20.04 -19.53 -2.20
N GLY A 586 21.36 -19.34 -2.12
CA GLY A 586 22.26 -20.32 -1.51
C GLY A 586 22.05 -20.32 0.01
N PRO A 587 21.82 -21.47 0.70
CA PRO A 587 21.94 -22.85 0.25
C PRO A 587 20.56 -23.55 0.10
N SER A 588 19.51 -22.81 -0.28
CA SER A 588 18.11 -23.28 -0.27
C SER A 588 17.54 -23.64 -1.65
N ASN A 589 18.29 -23.45 -2.74
CA ASN A 589 17.87 -23.80 -4.10
C ASN A 589 17.80 -25.34 -4.31
N PRO A 590 16.59 -25.96 -4.36
CA PRO A 590 16.48 -27.41 -4.42
C PRO A 590 16.95 -27.98 -5.77
N TRP A 591 16.96 -27.16 -6.82
CA TRP A 591 17.34 -27.56 -8.17
C TRP A 591 18.86 -27.61 -8.37
N GLU A 592 19.62 -26.79 -7.65
CA GLU A 592 21.08 -26.89 -7.66
C GLU A 592 21.54 -28.06 -6.81
N GLN A 593 20.98 -28.23 -5.61
CA GLN A 593 21.18 -29.45 -4.81
C GLN A 593 20.84 -30.70 -5.62
N PHE A 594 19.67 -30.74 -6.28
CA PHE A 594 19.29 -31.87 -7.13
C PHE A 594 20.27 -32.08 -8.30
N ARG A 595 20.77 -31.02 -8.95
CA ARG A 595 21.77 -31.16 -10.04
C ARG A 595 23.14 -31.58 -9.53
N GLU A 596 23.54 -31.20 -8.33
CA GLU A 596 24.78 -31.67 -7.71
C GLU A 596 24.66 -33.12 -7.24
N ASP A 597 23.55 -33.49 -6.60
CA ASP A 597 23.20 -34.86 -6.25
C ASP A 597 23.08 -35.75 -7.48
N GLU A 598 22.48 -35.28 -8.58
CA GLU A 598 22.37 -36.05 -9.81
C GLU A 598 23.73 -36.21 -10.49
N LYS A 599 24.59 -35.18 -10.49
CA LYS A 599 26.00 -35.31 -10.92
C LYS A 599 26.75 -36.31 -10.04
N ALA A 600 26.60 -36.23 -8.71
CA ALA A 600 27.24 -37.14 -7.77
C ALA A 600 26.76 -38.58 -7.96
N ARG A 601 25.46 -38.80 -8.16
CA ARG A 601 24.86 -40.11 -8.49
C ARG A 601 25.33 -40.63 -9.85
N ARG A 602 25.42 -39.78 -10.88
CA ARG A 602 25.97 -40.15 -12.19
C ARG A 602 27.45 -40.55 -12.06
N VAL A 603 28.28 -39.77 -11.37
CA VAL A 603 29.69 -40.13 -11.08
C VAL A 603 29.79 -41.41 -10.25
N ALA A 604 28.88 -41.63 -9.29
CA ALA A 604 28.80 -42.87 -8.52
C ALA A 604 28.28 -44.07 -9.32
N SER A 605 27.55 -43.86 -10.42
CA SER A 605 27.08 -44.94 -11.31
C SER A 605 28.15 -45.42 -12.32
N LEU A 606 29.18 -44.61 -12.57
CA LEU A 606 30.29 -44.96 -13.48
C LEU A 606 31.20 -46.04 -12.88
N GLY A 607 31.85 -46.83 -13.74
CA GLY A 607 32.80 -47.87 -13.35
C GLY A 607 34.07 -47.31 -12.71
N VAL A 608 34.80 -48.13 -11.94
CA VAL A 608 35.98 -47.66 -11.17
C VAL A 608 37.04 -46.98 -12.05
N GLY A 609 37.30 -47.52 -13.25
CA GLY A 609 38.20 -46.90 -14.23
C GLY A 609 37.68 -45.57 -14.81
N GLU A 610 36.38 -45.47 -15.06
CA GLU A 610 35.72 -44.25 -15.55
C GLU A 610 35.70 -43.15 -14.48
N ARG A 611 35.49 -43.50 -13.21
CA ARG A 611 35.64 -42.57 -12.08
C ARG A 611 37.07 -42.03 -11.98
N GLY A 612 38.07 -42.88 -12.21
CA GLY A 612 39.47 -42.46 -12.32
C GLY A 612 39.68 -41.47 -13.47
N LEU A 613 39.13 -41.75 -14.65
CA LEU A 613 39.19 -40.85 -15.81
C LEU A 613 38.46 -39.51 -15.56
N VAL A 614 37.30 -39.53 -14.91
CA VAL A 614 36.54 -38.32 -14.55
C VAL A 614 37.28 -37.50 -13.49
N LEU A 615 37.94 -38.14 -12.51
CA LEU A 615 38.74 -37.44 -11.50
C LEU A 615 39.97 -36.77 -12.14
N VAL A 616 40.70 -37.51 -13.00
CA VAL A 616 41.85 -36.97 -13.74
C VAL A 616 41.41 -35.87 -14.71
N GLY A 617 40.33 -36.08 -15.47
CA GLY A 617 39.76 -35.09 -16.38
C GLY A 617 39.29 -33.83 -15.65
N SER A 618 38.58 -33.98 -14.53
CA SER A 618 38.14 -32.85 -13.69
C SER A 618 39.33 -32.07 -13.11
N ALA A 619 40.37 -32.76 -12.63
CA ALA A 619 41.61 -32.12 -12.17
C ALA A 619 42.34 -31.36 -13.30
N LEU A 620 42.40 -31.94 -14.51
CA LEU A 620 42.99 -31.31 -15.69
C LEU A 620 42.22 -30.07 -16.16
N LEU A 621 40.88 -30.10 -16.11
CA LEU A 621 40.03 -28.98 -16.56
C LEU A 621 39.75 -27.92 -15.48
N SER A 622 39.82 -28.26 -14.20
CA SER A 622 39.55 -27.31 -13.10
C SER A 622 40.53 -26.14 -13.10
N SER A 623 41.84 -26.42 -13.11
CA SER A 623 42.87 -25.39 -13.07
C SER A 623 43.10 -24.72 -14.44
N LYS A 624 43.18 -23.38 -14.45
CA LYS A 624 43.56 -22.59 -15.64
C LYS A 624 44.97 -22.93 -16.14
N VAL A 625 45.91 -23.18 -15.21
CA VAL A 625 47.31 -23.51 -15.52
C VAL A 625 47.41 -24.88 -16.20
N VAL A 626 46.68 -25.86 -15.68
CA VAL A 626 46.71 -27.25 -16.18
C VAL A 626 46.06 -27.35 -17.57
N ARG A 627 44.97 -26.59 -17.82
CA ARG A 627 44.39 -26.46 -19.17
C ARG A 627 45.37 -25.90 -20.20
N LEU A 628 46.13 -24.86 -19.84
CA LEU A 628 47.13 -24.27 -20.74
C LEU A 628 48.26 -25.26 -21.03
N PHE A 629 48.73 -25.99 -20.00
CA PHE A 629 49.75 -27.03 -20.16
C PHE A 629 49.25 -28.19 -21.04
N ALA A 630 48.04 -28.68 -20.83
CA ALA A 630 47.44 -29.76 -21.63
C ALA A 630 47.27 -29.38 -23.11
N LEU A 631 46.88 -28.13 -23.39
CA LEU A 631 46.78 -27.60 -24.75
C LEU A 631 48.17 -27.50 -25.42
N GLY A 632 49.18 -27.02 -24.68
CA GLY A 632 50.57 -27.00 -25.14
C GLY A 632 51.12 -28.40 -25.43
N TYR A 633 50.84 -29.38 -24.56
CA TYR A 633 51.23 -30.78 -24.73
C TYR A 633 50.57 -31.42 -25.96
N LEU A 634 49.26 -31.22 -26.15
CA LEU A 634 48.55 -31.68 -27.34
C LEU A 634 49.10 -31.05 -28.61
N LEU A 635 49.37 -29.74 -28.63
CA LEU A 635 49.98 -29.05 -29.77
C LEU A 635 51.38 -29.61 -30.08
N ALA A 636 52.21 -29.82 -29.06
CA ALA A 636 53.55 -30.41 -29.21
C ALA A 636 53.48 -31.86 -29.76
N MET A 637 52.52 -32.67 -29.32
CA MET A 637 52.29 -34.00 -29.88
C MET A 637 51.84 -33.95 -31.34
N HIS A 638 50.95 -33.02 -31.73
CA HIS A 638 50.54 -32.86 -33.12
C HIS A 638 51.71 -32.39 -34.01
N LEU A 639 52.54 -31.46 -33.52
CA LEU A 639 53.76 -31.03 -34.21
C LEU A 639 54.78 -32.17 -34.34
N LEU A 640 54.92 -33.03 -33.32
CA LEU A 640 55.78 -34.21 -33.37
C LEU A 640 55.29 -35.22 -34.42
N VAL A 641 53.99 -35.54 -34.42
CA VAL A 641 53.37 -36.43 -35.42
C VAL A 641 53.53 -35.84 -36.82
N PHE A 642 53.29 -34.54 -37.00
CA PHE A 642 53.50 -33.85 -38.28
C PHE A 642 54.97 -33.91 -38.72
N ALA A 643 55.92 -33.71 -37.82
CA ALA A 643 57.35 -33.83 -38.13
C ALA A 643 57.76 -35.26 -38.51
N VAL A 644 57.21 -36.28 -37.84
CA VAL A 644 57.42 -37.69 -38.20
C VAL A 644 56.82 -38.03 -39.57
N LEU A 645 55.60 -37.57 -39.85
CA LEU A 645 54.95 -37.74 -41.16
C LEU A 645 55.72 -37.01 -42.28
N MET A 646 56.17 -35.77 -42.04
CA MET A 646 57.03 -35.03 -42.96
C MET A 646 58.36 -35.75 -43.21
N ARG A 647 58.99 -36.32 -42.18
CA ARG A 647 60.21 -37.11 -42.32
C ARG A 647 59.97 -38.40 -43.11
N LEU A 648 58.86 -39.10 -42.87
CA LEU A 648 58.48 -40.28 -43.64
C LEU A 648 58.19 -39.94 -45.11
N ALA A 649 57.51 -38.82 -45.38
CA ALA A 649 57.27 -38.32 -46.74
C ALA A 649 58.58 -37.95 -47.45
N GLN A 650 59.53 -37.31 -46.76
CA GLN A 650 60.87 -37.02 -47.30
C GLN A 650 61.68 -38.29 -47.57
N MET A 651 61.61 -39.30 -46.70
CA MET A 651 62.25 -40.61 -46.94
C MET A 651 61.66 -41.31 -48.18
N HIS A 652 60.34 -41.25 -48.37
CA HIS A 652 59.67 -41.81 -49.55
C HIS A 652 59.91 -41.00 -50.85
N HIS A 653 60.53 -39.82 -50.77
CA HIS A 653 60.94 -39.02 -51.93
C HIS A 653 62.43 -39.19 -52.29
N ASN A 654 63.19 -39.88 -51.44
CA ASN A 654 64.63 -40.12 -51.57
C ASN A 654 64.98 -41.62 -51.78
N CYS A 655 63.96 -42.45 -52.04
CA CYS A 655 64.07 -43.83 -52.51
C CYS A 655 63.35 -43.94 -53.87
#